data_AF-A0A3B4ESK1-F1
#
_entry.id   AF-A0A3B4ESK1-F1
#
_cell.length_a   1.000
_cell.length_b   1.000
_cell.length_c   1.000
_cell.angle_alpha   90.00
_cell.angle_beta   90.00
_cell.angle_gamma   90.00
#
_symmetry.space_group_name_H-M   'P 1'
#
loop_
_entity.id
_entity.type
_entity.pdbx_description
1 polymer ?
#
loop_
_entity_poly.entity_id
_entity_poly.type
_entity_poly.pdbx_seq_one_letter_code
_entity_poly.pdbx_strand_id
1 'polypeptide(L)'
;MWTTTVTVPKGVVTQYRYFKGFFLESKSAGGPCQVIVNMWEIHHRPRTMSPTATHQNIDDGQFGFHNGINCVDSGWLTCQTEIRLRLHHSKKAPVSITKKKFKKSRFRIKLTLEGVEEEEDDEDENELSPSSWHKMTTTLEISMISANGYKSRHSQPECGYALEPSQWTEYSIHTMDPDNLELTFEFFEEDLSEHVVQGDIHPGHVGAACLLSSSFLESGNDIGVVTLPIMGRNSRQTIGKVRVDYLVIRPIQGLQCDMSSSYTKYWKKRGTLDVGHRGAGSTHAAKHHRIRENTIASFKSAAKHVSHQEDYCMSQYYCPAIASTKLVFFLYSQGVAFVEFDVHLSKDAVPIVYHDLTCCISTKKKNDKNLELIEVPVKDLTYDQLQLLKLAHVTAMKVNDHKDLLDDEDEIDEHQPFPSLSQIFQAVPENVGFNIELKWICQMKDGSWDGNLSSYFNMNTFLDIILTDVLQKGGKRRIVFSCFDPDICTMVRHKQNKYPILFLTQGISDKYPEMMDIRCQSTKIAMSFAQSENILGISAHTEELLKYLSYIGDAQSKGLVVFSWGDDNNDHETRRKLREQGIDGLIYDSIGEDSIEQPNIFQIEEQHSLQEVITETLKSSSCSCYSIPCSLAPCIASKDRGGNLESDSGLSSS
;
A
#
# COMPACT_ATOMS: atom_id res chain seq x y z
N MET A 1 24.78 20.99 -16.72
CA MET A 1 23.45 20.99 -17.35
C MET A 1 23.37 19.72 -18.17
N TRP A 2 22.34 18.89 -17.97
CA TRP A 2 22.14 17.66 -18.74
C TRP A 2 21.05 17.92 -19.79
N THR A 3 21.25 17.45 -21.01
CA THR A 3 20.30 17.62 -22.12
C THR A 3 20.19 16.31 -22.88
N THR A 4 18.97 15.96 -23.30
CA THR A 4 18.72 14.81 -24.17
C THR A 4 17.75 15.20 -25.28
N THR A 5 17.82 14.50 -26.41
CA THR A 5 16.89 14.69 -27.53
C THR A 5 15.94 13.51 -27.58
N VAL A 6 14.63 13.79 -27.53
CA VAL A 6 13.57 12.78 -27.63
C VAL A 6 12.68 13.07 -28.83
N THR A 7 12.21 12.03 -29.50
CA THR A 7 11.25 12.16 -30.60
C THR A 7 9.85 12.01 -30.02
N VAL A 8 8.99 13.02 -30.24
CA VAL A 8 7.60 13.03 -29.78
C VAL A 8 6.67 13.47 -30.91
N PRO A 9 5.39 13.05 -30.91
CA PRO A 9 4.47 13.41 -31.99
C PRO A 9 4.19 14.92 -32.01
N LYS A 10 4.31 15.53 -33.20
CA LYS A 10 4.09 16.97 -33.39
C LYS A 10 2.64 17.34 -33.09
N GLY A 11 2.44 18.38 -32.27
CA GLY A 11 1.12 18.89 -31.91
C GLY A 11 0.30 17.99 -30.98
N VAL A 12 0.89 16.93 -30.43
CA VAL A 12 0.26 16.05 -29.45
C VAL A 12 0.81 16.36 -28.06
N VAL A 13 -0.08 16.53 -27.08
CA VAL A 13 0.32 16.68 -25.68
C VAL A 13 0.94 15.36 -25.22
N THR A 14 2.22 15.40 -24.90
CA THR A 14 2.98 14.25 -24.38
C THR A 14 3.18 14.44 -22.87
N GLN A 15 2.82 13.43 -22.10
CA GLN A 15 3.03 13.37 -20.65
C GLN A 15 4.30 12.59 -20.33
N TYR A 16 5.11 13.07 -19.40
CA TYR A 16 6.37 12.43 -19.03
C TYR A 16 6.77 12.76 -17.59
N ARG A 17 7.74 11.99 -17.08
CA ARG A 17 8.37 12.16 -15.77
C ARG A 17 9.85 11.86 -15.91
N TYR A 18 10.67 12.50 -15.08
CA TYR A 18 12.07 12.13 -14.96
C TYR A 18 12.28 11.05 -13.91
N PHE A 19 13.31 10.24 -14.10
CA PHE A 19 13.81 9.30 -13.11
C PHE A 19 15.35 9.23 -13.17
N LYS A 20 15.94 8.73 -12.08
CA LYS A 20 17.35 8.33 -11.98
C LYS A 20 17.39 6.82 -11.87
N GLY A 21 18.23 6.19 -12.67
CA GLY A 21 18.25 4.74 -12.79
C GLY A 21 19.37 4.25 -13.66
N PHE A 22 19.37 2.93 -13.89
CA PHE A 22 20.34 2.25 -14.75
C PHE A 22 19.61 1.54 -15.88
N PHE A 23 20.14 1.67 -17.09
CA PHE A 23 19.71 0.89 -18.25
C PHE A 23 20.63 -0.33 -18.34
N LEU A 24 20.04 -1.51 -18.35
CA LEU A 24 20.77 -2.77 -18.50
C LEU A 24 20.73 -3.21 -19.97
N GLU A 25 21.84 -3.73 -20.46
CA GLU A 25 21.87 -4.31 -21.80
C GLU A 25 20.85 -5.43 -21.95
N SER A 26 20.23 -5.52 -23.13
CA SER A 26 19.28 -6.58 -23.38
C SER A 26 20.02 -7.92 -23.46
N LYS A 27 19.48 -8.95 -22.81
CA LYS A 27 20.02 -10.32 -22.88
C LYS A 27 19.92 -10.93 -24.28
N SER A 28 19.14 -10.34 -25.18
CA SER A 28 18.99 -10.76 -26.58
C SER A 28 19.15 -9.59 -27.54
N ALA A 29 19.76 -9.85 -28.72
CA ALA A 29 19.90 -8.83 -29.76
C ALA A 29 18.52 -8.31 -30.21
N GLY A 30 18.23 -7.05 -29.91
CA GLY A 30 16.95 -6.40 -30.22
C GLY A 30 15.83 -6.63 -29.19
N GLY A 31 16.10 -7.27 -28.05
CA GLY A 31 15.16 -7.36 -26.94
C GLY A 31 14.96 -6.01 -26.22
N PRO A 32 13.90 -5.87 -25.40
CA PRO A 32 13.69 -4.67 -24.59
C PRO A 32 14.83 -4.51 -23.58
N CYS A 33 15.24 -3.26 -23.37
CA CYS A 33 16.19 -2.87 -22.32
C CYS A 33 15.50 -2.97 -20.95
N GLN A 34 16.14 -3.62 -19.97
CA GLN A 34 15.66 -3.61 -18.59
C GLN A 34 16.15 -2.33 -17.91
N VAL A 35 15.29 -1.73 -17.07
CA VAL A 35 15.58 -0.44 -16.44
C VAL A 35 15.38 -0.55 -14.95
N ILE A 36 16.43 -0.26 -14.18
CA ILE A 36 16.36 -0.13 -12.74
C ILE A 36 16.02 1.31 -12.41
N VAL A 37 14.92 1.52 -11.69
CA VAL A 37 14.49 2.84 -11.23
C VAL A 37 14.94 3.02 -9.78
N ASN A 38 15.84 3.95 -9.52
CA ASN A 38 16.28 4.24 -8.15
C ASN A 38 15.42 5.34 -7.52
N MET A 39 15.15 6.41 -8.27
CA MET A 39 14.43 7.59 -7.80
C MET A 39 13.62 8.16 -8.96
N TRP A 40 12.39 8.61 -8.73
CA TRP A 40 11.55 9.15 -9.81
C TRP A 40 10.60 10.24 -9.33
N GLU A 41 10.09 11.04 -10.26
CA GLU A 41 9.19 12.14 -9.96
C GLU A 41 7.76 11.65 -9.68
N ILE A 42 7.22 11.96 -8.50
CA ILE A 42 5.90 11.50 -8.07
C ILE A 42 4.86 12.61 -7.95
N HIS A 43 5.05 13.74 -8.64
CA HIS A 43 4.04 14.80 -8.67
C HIS A 43 2.68 14.26 -9.13
N HIS A 44 1.59 14.70 -8.51
CA HIS A 44 0.26 14.19 -8.82
C HIS A 44 -0.08 14.29 -10.32
N ARG A 45 0.28 15.41 -10.96
CA ARG A 45 0.19 15.57 -12.42
C ARG A 45 1.60 15.40 -13.03
N PRO A 46 1.75 14.55 -14.06
CA PRO A 46 3.02 14.44 -14.79
C PRO A 46 3.34 15.76 -15.52
N ARG A 47 4.59 15.91 -15.95
CA ARG A 47 5.00 17.02 -16.81
C ARG A 47 4.36 16.86 -18.19
N THR A 48 4.18 17.98 -18.89
CA THR A 48 3.53 17.99 -20.20
C THR A 48 4.32 18.83 -21.18
N MET A 49 4.51 18.33 -22.39
CA MET A 49 5.04 19.10 -23.52
C MET A 49 4.11 18.96 -24.73
N SER A 50 4.00 20.02 -25.53
CA SER A 50 3.26 20.01 -26.80
C SER A 50 4.06 20.73 -27.87
N PRO A 51 5.05 20.04 -28.48
CA PRO A 51 5.94 20.67 -29.43
C PRO A 51 5.24 20.97 -30.75
N THR A 52 5.37 22.22 -31.20
CA THR A 52 4.74 22.72 -32.44
C THR A 52 5.73 22.85 -33.59
N ALA A 53 7.03 22.85 -33.29
CA ALA A 53 8.12 22.91 -34.27
C ALA A 53 8.78 21.53 -34.46
N THR A 54 9.53 21.38 -35.56
CA THR A 54 10.32 20.17 -35.84
C THR A 54 11.47 19.96 -34.85
N HIS A 55 12.03 21.05 -34.33
CA HIS A 55 13.02 21.05 -33.25
C HIS A 55 12.63 22.14 -32.26
N GLN A 56 12.50 21.79 -31.00
CA GLN A 56 12.16 22.72 -29.93
C GLN A 56 12.99 22.37 -28.70
N ASN A 57 13.77 23.34 -28.20
CA ASN A 57 14.47 23.20 -26.94
C ASN A 57 13.51 23.61 -25.82
N ILE A 58 13.30 22.71 -24.86
CA ILE A 58 12.44 22.92 -23.72
C ILE A 58 13.30 22.81 -22.46
N ASP A 59 13.30 23.86 -21.63
CA ASP A 59 13.88 23.82 -20.29
C ASP A 59 12.75 23.57 -19.28
N ASP A 60 12.67 22.33 -18.81
CA ASP A 60 11.66 21.89 -17.85
C ASP A 60 12.16 21.96 -16.39
N GLY A 61 13.29 22.62 -16.16
CA GLY A 61 13.85 22.85 -14.84
C GLY A 61 14.59 21.63 -14.27
N GLN A 62 14.56 21.51 -12.94
CA GLN A 62 15.37 20.55 -12.20
C GLN A 62 14.59 19.26 -11.88
N PHE A 63 15.26 18.11 -11.99
CA PHE A 63 14.74 16.82 -11.51
C PHE A 63 14.14 16.93 -10.10
N GLY A 64 12.91 16.45 -9.95
CA GLY A 64 12.18 16.47 -8.70
C GLY A 64 11.41 17.76 -8.45
N PHE A 65 11.83 18.89 -9.02
CA PHE A 65 11.17 20.18 -8.83
C PHE A 65 10.22 20.49 -9.98
N HIS A 66 8.93 20.56 -9.67
CA HIS A 66 7.89 20.97 -10.61
C HIS A 66 6.98 21.99 -9.90
N ASN A 67 6.79 23.16 -10.51
CA ASN A 67 6.03 24.29 -9.92
C ASN A 67 6.50 24.68 -8.50
N GLY A 68 7.82 24.67 -8.27
CA GLY A 68 8.42 25.03 -6.98
C GLY A 68 8.31 23.97 -5.88
N ILE A 69 7.75 22.79 -6.17
CA ILE A 69 7.60 21.70 -5.21
C ILE A 69 8.51 20.54 -5.60
N ASN A 70 9.34 20.09 -4.65
CA ASN A 70 10.13 18.87 -4.82
C ASN A 70 9.27 17.64 -4.48
N CYS A 71 9.03 16.74 -5.43
CA CYS A 71 8.32 15.48 -5.22
C CYS A 71 9.05 14.34 -5.92
N VAL A 72 9.90 13.64 -5.16
CA VAL A 72 10.59 12.44 -5.62
C VAL A 72 10.39 11.32 -4.61
N ASP A 73 10.44 10.08 -5.10
CA ASP A 73 10.33 8.89 -4.27
C ASP A 73 11.24 7.79 -4.81
N SER A 74 11.61 6.85 -3.94
CA SER A 74 12.36 5.67 -4.34
C SER A 74 11.57 4.86 -5.37
N GLY A 75 12.29 4.21 -6.27
CA GLY A 75 11.70 3.28 -7.23
C GLY A 75 11.23 1.99 -6.55
N TRP A 76 11.03 0.98 -7.38
CA TRP A 76 10.54 -0.34 -7.00
C TRP A 76 11.43 -1.42 -7.65
N LEU A 77 11.24 -2.67 -7.26
CA LEU A 77 11.92 -3.81 -7.88
C LEU A 77 11.38 -4.00 -9.29
N THR A 78 12.28 -3.86 -10.27
CA THR A 78 11.96 -3.99 -11.70
C THR A 78 12.48 -5.31 -12.25
N CYS A 79 13.76 -5.59 -11.97
CA CYS A 79 14.49 -6.79 -12.40
C CYS A 79 15.51 -7.27 -11.37
N GLN A 80 15.85 -6.41 -10.41
CA GLN A 80 16.73 -6.70 -9.29
C GLN A 80 16.01 -7.42 -8.14
N THR A 81 16.75 -8.21 -7.37
CA THR A 81 16.27 -8.88 -6.16
C THR A 81 16.77 -8.12 -4.93
N GLU A 82 15.94 -8.03 -3.89
CA GLU A 82 16.35 -7.54 -2.58
C GLU A 82 16.48 -8.72 -1.60
N ILE A 83 17.66 -8.87 -0.98
CA ILE A 83 17.90 -9.83 0.10
C ILE A 83 18.00 -9.05 1.39
N ARG A 84 17.17 -9.39 2.38
CA ARG A 84 17.21 -8.82 3.72
C ARG A 84 17.74 -9.82 4.72
N LEU A 85 18.74 -9.42 5.49
CA LEU A 85 19.33 -10.21 6.58
C LEU A 85 19.12 -9.47 7.90
N ARG A 86 18.65 -10.16 8.93
CA ARG A 86 18.22 -9.53 10.18
C ARG A 86 18.87 -10.17 11.39
N LEU A 87 19.28 -9.31 12.32
CA LEU A 87 19.81 -9.66 13.63
C LEU A 87 18.96 -8.95 14.68
N HIS A 88 18.17 -9.72 15.43
CA HIS A 88 17.22 -9.20 16.40
C HIS A 88 16.94 -10.20 17.53
N HIS A 89 16.39 -9.68 18.62
CA HIS A 89 16.18 -10.42 19.87
C HIS A 89 14.75 -10.95 20.06
N SER A 90 13.88 -10.84 19.06
CA SER A 90 12.44 -11.16 19.14
C SER A 90 12.16 -12.48 19.86
N LYS A 91 12.76 -13.57 19.38
CA LYS A 91 12.58 -14.92 19.95
C LYS A 91 13.71 -15.32 20.90
N LYS A 92 14.95 -15.08 20.48
CA LYS A 92 16.20 -15.40 21.20
C LYS A 92 17.27 -14.40 20.79
N ALA A 93 18.33 -14.27 21.59
CA ALA A 93 19.50 -13.50 21.18
C ALA A 93 20.05 -14.02 19.83
N PRO A 94 20.37 -13.13 18.88
CA PRO A 94 20.87 -13.53 17.57
C PRO A 94 22.29 -14.11 17.66
N VAL A 95 23.08 -13.72 18.67
CA VAL A 95 24.43 -14.26 18.90
C VAL A 95 24.44 -15.09 20.18
N SER A 96 25.01 -16.29 20.11
CA SER A 96 25.17 -17.18 21.26
C SER A 96 26.61 -17.70 21.34
N ILE A 97 27.31 -17.34 22.42
CA ILE A 97 28.71 -17.68 22.63
C ILE A 97 28.87 -18.92 23.51
N THR A 98 29.69 -19.86 23.05
CA THR A 98 29.99 -21.11 23.78
C THR A 98 31.34 -21.04 24.50
N LYS A 99 32.31 -20.29 23.99
CA LYS A 99 33.65 -20.18 24.59
C LYS A 99 33.63 -19.30 25.85
N LYS A 100 34.15 -19.85 26.95
CA LYS A 100 34.19 -19.19 28.27
C LYS A 100 34.82 -17.80 28.24
N LYS A 101 35.88 -17.59 27.44
CA LYS A 101 36.57 -16.31 27.28
C LYS A 101 35.60 -15.18 26.94
N PHE A 102 34.68 -15.44 26.01
CA PHE A 102 33.83 -14.41 25.42
C PHE A 102 32.42 -14.35 26.04
N LYS A 103 32.16 -15.07 27.15
CA LYS A 103 30.81 -15.17 27.73
C LYS A 103 30.28 -13.85 28.31
N LYS A 104 31.17 -12.89 28.59
CA LYS A 104 30.82 -11.56 29.12
C LYS A 104 31.00 -10.44 28.09
N SER A 105 31.42 -10.78 26.88
CA SER A 105 31.72 -9.82 25.83
C SER A 105 30.45 -9.39 25.10
N ARG A 106 30.43 -8.15 24.62
CA ARG A 106 29.47 -7.72 23.59
C ARG A 106 30.14 -7.76 22.22
N PHE A 107 29.32 -7.81 21.18
CA PHE A 107 29.80 -7.89 19.81
C PHE A 107 29.26 -6.76 18.97
N ARG A 108 30.16 -6.17 18.20
CA ARG A 108 29.81 -5.37 17.03
C ARG A 108 29.94 -6.24 15.80
N ILE A 109 29.03 -6.05 14.85
CA ILE A 109 28.92 -6.89 13.66
C ILE A 109 28.99 -6.01 12.43
N LYS A 110 29.85 -6.41 11.50
CA LYS A 110 30.00 -5.84 10.17
C LYS A 110 29.63 -6.91 9.15
N LEU A 111 28.85 -6.55 8.13
CA LEU A 111 28.55 -7.45 7.01
C LEU A 111 29.37 -7.05 5.79
N THR A 112 30.20 -7.94 5.27
CA THR A 112 30.85 -7.77 3.97
C THR A 112 30.19 -8.65 2.91
N LEU A 113 30.24 -8.17 1.67
CA LEU A 113 29.66 -8.83 0.50
C LEU A 113 30.78 -9.02 -0.51
N GLU A 114 30.97 -10.23 -1.00
CA GLU A 114 31.86 -10.53 -2.12
C GLU A 114 31.06 -11.29 -3.17
N GLY A 115 31.17 -10.87 -4.44
CA GLY A 115 30.63 -11.66 -5.54
C GLY A 115 31.52 -12.86 -5.77
N VAL A 116 30.93 -14.02 -6.05
CA VAL A 116 31.72 -15.19 -6.46
C VAL A 116 32.24 -14.90 -7.87
N GLU A 117 33.55 -14.67 -8.02
CA GLU A 117 34.18 -14.58 -9.33
C GLU A 117 33.98 -15.92 -10.04
N GLU A 118 33.20 -15.92 -11.12
CA GLU A 118 33.29 -17.00 -12.10
C GLU A 118 34.68 -16.86 -12.74
N GLU A 119 35.49 -17.92 -12.73
CA GLU A 119 36.77 -17.96 -13.44
C GLU A 119 36.50 -17.63 -14.92
N GLU A 120 36.61 -16.37 -15.31
CA GLU A 120 36.70 -15.99 -16.72
C GLU A 120 38.01 -16.60 -17.21
N ASP A 121 37.94 -17.56 -18.14
CA ASP A 121 39.12 -18.19 -18.74
C ASP A 121 40.15 -17.10 -19.13
N ASP A 122 41.30 -17.09 -18.45
CA ASP A 122 42.40 -16.12 -18.52
C ASP A 122 43.10 -16.06 -19.90
N GLU A 123 42.40 -15.80 -21.00
CA GLU A 123 43.02 -15.57 -22.32
C GLU A 123 43.00 -14.12 -22.82
N ASP A 124 42.26 -13.19 -22.19
CA ASP A 124 42.19 -11.80 -22.66
C ASP A 124 42.41 -10.73 -21.57
N GLU A 125 43.50 -10.83 -20.81
CA GLU A 125 43.93 -9.84 -19.79
C GLU A 125 44.32 -8.43 -20.33
N ASN A 126 44.10 -8.11 -21.62
CA ASN A 126 44.66 -6.89 -22.23
C ASN A 126 43.69 -5.85 -22.80
N GLU A 127 42.39 -5.93 -22.53
CA GLU A 127 41.50 -4.79 -22.79
C GLU A 127 40.54 -4.55 -21.62
N LEU A 128 40.72 -3.42 -20.93
CA LEU A 128 39.67 -2.78 -20.14
C LEU A 128 38.50 -2.46 -21.07
N SER A 129 37.65 -3.46 -21.32
CA SER A 129 36.52 -3.34 -22.21
C SER A 129 35.46 -2.42 -21.58
N PRO A 130 34.73 -1.61 -22.38
CA PRO A 130 33.70 -0.69 -21.87
C PRO A 130 32.50 -1.38 -21.19
N SER A 131 32.44 -2.72 -21.20
CA SER A 131 31.32 -3.55 -20.74
C SER A 131 31.10 -3.52 -19.21
N SER A 132 32.12 -3.16 -18.42
CA SER A 132 32.02 -3.08 -16.96
C SER A 132 31.11 -1.94 -16.46
N TRP A 133 30.76 -0.97 -17.31
CA TRP A 133 29.93 0.18 -16.96
C TRP A 133 28.42 -0.13 -16.97
N HIS A 134 28.02 -1.36 -17.33
CA HIS A 134 26.62 -1.69 -17.65
C HIS A 134 26.01 -2.77 -16.74
N LYS A 135 26.75 -3.26 -15.74
CA LYS A 135 26.23 -4.12 -14.67
C LYS A 135 25.91 -3.27 -13.43
N MET A 136 24.72 -3.43 -12.86
CA MET A 136 24.37 -2.80 -11.59
C MET A 136 25.32 -3.32 -10.50
N THR A 137 25.98 -2.42 -9.77
CA THR A 137 26.75 -2.80 -8.58
C THR A 137 25.80 -3.22 -7.46
N THR A 138 26.08 -4.35 -6.82
CA THR A 138 25.39 -4.78 -5.60
C THR A 138 25.48 -3.70 -4.53
N THR A 139 24.35 -3.31 -3.96
CA THR A 139 24.30 -2.27 -2.92
C THR A 139 23.99 -2.88 -1.56
N LEU A 140 24.49 -2.24 -0.49
CA LEU A 140 24.21 -2.59 0.90
C LEU A 140 23.66 -1.38 1.64
N GLU A 141 22.52 -1.54 2.27
CA GLU A 141 21.96 -0.60 3.23
C GLU A 141 21.81 -1.27 4.60
N ILE A 142 22.10 -0.52 5.67
CA ILE A 142 21.96 -0.99 7.04
C ILE A 142 20.95 -0.11 7.75
N SER A 143 19.90 -0.74 8.27
CA SER A 143 18.81 -0.10 9.02
C SER A 143 18.79 -0.61 10.46
N MET A 144 18.77 0.33 11.41
CA MET A 144 18.64 0.06 12.84
C MET A 144 17.36 0.71 13.34
N ILE A 145 16.36 -0.09 13.69
CA ILE A 145 15.02 0.38 14.05
C ILE A 145 14.74 0.09 15.52
N SER A 146 14.21 1.08 16.24
CA SER A 146 13.83 0.97 17.66
C SER A 146 12.59 1.81 17.93
N ALA A 147 12.02 1.72 19.14
CA ALA A 147 10.92 2.60 19.54
C ALA A 147 11.30 4.10 19.60
N ASN A 148 12.58 4.44 19.61
CA ASN A 148 13.07 5.82 19.66
C ASN A 148 13.34 6.40 18.25
N GLY A 149 13.05 5.66 17.19
CA GLY A 149 13.34 6.04 15.81
C GLY A 149 14.21 5.01 15.10
N TYR A 150 14.60 5.35 13.86
CA TYR A 150 15.45 4.52 13.02
C TYR A 150 16.70 5.28 12.53
N LYS A 151 17.71 4.53 12.11
CA LYS A 151 18.90 5.05 11.41
C LYS A 151 19.20 4.14 10.23
N SER A 152 19.19 4.69 9.02
CA SER A 152 19.55 3.99 7.78
C SER A 152 20.82 4.58 7.18
N ARG A 153 21.75 3.72 6.75
CA ARG A 153 23.07 4.11 6.24
C ARG A 153 23.52 3.18 5.12
N HIS A 154 24.11 3.74 4.07
CA HIS A 154 24.78 3.00 2.98
C HIS A 154 26.24 2.63 3.30
N SER A 155 26.68 2.88 4.54
CA SER A 155 28.03 2.60 5.00
C SER A 155 28.00 2.25 6.48
N GLN A 156 28.87 1.35 6.89
CA GLN A 156 29.04 0.92 8.28
C GLN A 156 30.43 1.31 8.82
N PRO A 157 30.61 1.44 10.14
CA PRO A 157 31.93 1.61 10.75
C PRO A 157 32.86 0.44 10.43
N GLU A 158 34.17 0.65 10.59
CA GLU A 158 35.18 -0.40 10.35
C GLU A 158 34.92 -1.67 11.19
N CYS A 159 34.34 -1.52 12.38
CA CYS A 159 33.96 -2.62 13.27
C CYS A 159 32.45 -2.89 13.30
N GLY A 160 31.69 -2.28 12.39
CA GLY A 160 30.24 -2.41 12.34
C GLY A 160 29.49 -1.86 13.56
N TYR A 161 28.27 -2.37 13.76
CA TYR A 161 27.32 -1.87 14.76
C TYR A 161 27.15 -2.83 15.93
N ALA A 162 26.97 -2.27 17.13
CA ALA A 162 26.60 -3.06 18.30
C ALA A 162 25.19 -3.63 18.16
N LEU A 163 25.00 -4.86 18.63
CA LEU A 163 23.67 -5.45 18.74
C LEU A 163 23.00 -5.06 20.06
N GLU A 164 21.82 -4.47 19.98
CA GLU A 164 21.03 -4.06 21.14
C GLU A 164 19.73 -4.89 21.26
N PRO A 165 19.29 -5.28 22.47
CA PRO A 165 18.08 -6.08 22.68
C PRO A 165 16.80 -5.47 22.12
N SER A 166 16.64 -4.14 22.22
CA SER A 166 15.44 -3.41 21.80
C SER A 166 15.51 -2.92 20.34
N GLN A 167 16.53 -3.33 19.59
CA GLN A 167 16.78 -2.86 18.23
C GLN A 167 16.63 -3.99 17.22
N TRP A 168 15.93 -3.69 16.13
CA TRP A 168 15.92 -4.48 14.91
C TRP A 168 17.05 -4.00 14.01
N THR A 169 18.03 -4.88 13.74
CA THR A 169 19.14 -4.57 12.84
C THR A 169 18.94 -5.34 11.54
N GLU A 170 18.88 -4.63 10.43
CA GLU A 170 18.61 -5.18 9.11
C GLU A 170 19.67 -4.72 8.11
N TYR A 171 20.07 -5.65 7.24
CA TYR A 171 20.92 -5.42 6.09
C TYR A 171 20.08 -5.67 4.83
N SER A 172 19.90 -4.67 3.99
CA SER A 172 19.19 -4.77 2.72
C SER A 172 20.19 -4.74 1.57
N ILE A 173 20.21 -5.82 0.80
CA ILE A 173 21.14 -6.03 -0.31
C ILE A 173 20.33 -6.01 -1.60
N HIS A 174 20.63 -5.09 -2.52
CA HIS A 174 20.05 -5.13 -3.86
C HIS A 174 21.07 -5.67 -4.84
N THR A 175 20.70 -6.71 -5.59
CA THR A 175 21.61 -7.42 -6.49
C THR A 175 20.88 -7.94 -7.73
N MET A 176 21.62 -8.09 -8.83
CA MET A 176 21.16 -8.80 -10.03
C MET A 176 21.42 -10.31 -9.94
N ASP A 177 22.34 -10.72 -9.08
CA ASP A 177 22.81 -12.10 -8.95
C ASP A 177 22.59 -12.57 -7.49
N PRO A 178 21.33 -12.80 -7.09
CA PRO A 178 20.99 -13.10 -5.69
C PRO A 178 21.56 -14.43 -5.19
N ASP A 179 21.99 -15.32 -6.07
CA ASP A 179 22.49 -16.66 -5.70
C ASP A 179 24.03 -16.75 -5.67
N ASN A 180 24.74 -15.68 -6.08
CA ASN A 180 26.20 -15.66 -6.27
C ASN A 180 26.92 -14.68 -5.32
N LEU A 181 26.46 -14.57 -4.08
CA LEU A 181 27.09 -13.71 -3.07
C LEU A 181 27.64 -14.52 -1.89
N GLU A 182 28.88 -14.23 -1.50
CA GLU A 182 29.42 -14.58 -0.20
C GLU A 182 29.17 -13.44 0.79
N LEU A 183 28.42 -13.75 1.85
CA LEU A 183 27.97 -12.82 2.87
C LEU A 183 28.72 -13.13 4.17
N THR A 184 29.67 -12.29 4.54
CA THR A 184 30.52 -12.53 5.71
C THR A 184 30.19 -11.59 6.86
N PHE A 185 29.71 -12.16 7.96
CA PHE A 185 29.51 -11.45 9.22
C PHE A 185 30.80 -11.47 10.03
N GLU A 186 31.45 -10.33 10.16
CA GLU A 186 32.65 -10.15 10.99
C GLU A 186 32.26 -9.71 12.41
N PHE A 187 32.83 -10.35 13.43
CA PHE A 187 32.53 -10.11 14.85
C PHE A 187 33.70 -9.45 15.56
N PHE A 188 33.44 -8.30 16.18
CA PHE A 188 34.41 -7.53 16.95
C PHE A 188 34.01 -7.51 18.43
N GLU A 189 34.94 -7.88 19.31
CA GLU A 189 34.71 -7.90 20.77
C GLU A 189 34.80 -6.49 21.33
N GLU A 190 33.73 -6.06 22.01
CA GLU A 190 33.70 -4.82 22.77
C GLU A 190 33.74 -5.15 24.27
N ASP A 191 34.81 -4.73 24.94
CA ASP A 191 34.93 -4.79 26.39
C ASP A 191 34.21 -3.58 27.01
N LEU A 192 33.11 -3.83 27.70
CA LEU A 192 32.32 -2.83 28.40
C LEU A 192 33.04 -2.12 29.55
N SER A 193 34.17 -2.66 30.00
CA SER A 193 34.94 -2.11 31.11
C SER A 193 35.96 -1.03 30.70
N GLU A 194 36.20 -0.85 29.40
CA GLU A 194 37.11 0.17 28.88
C GLU A 194 36.35 1.31 28.17
N HIS A 195 36.70 2.57 28.47
CA HIS A 195 36.16 3.74 27.77
C HIS A 195 36.79 3.80 26.38
N VAL A 196 35.98 3.62 25.32
CA VAL A 196 36.43 3.79 23.93
C VAL A 196 36.60 5.28 23.63
N VAL A 197 37.84 5.72 23.42
CA VAL A 197 38.24 7.07 23.00
C VAL A 197 38.52 7.07 21.50
N GLN A 198 38.21 8.18 20.83
CA GLN A 198 38.51 8.34 19.39
C GLN A 198 40.03 8.29 19.17
N GLY A 199 40.53 7.22 18.54
CA GLY A 199 41.96 6.93 18.37
C GLY A 199 42.43 5.62 18.99
N ASP A 200 41.56 4.92 19.74
CA ASP A 200 41.84 3.57 20.24
C ASP A 200 41.97 2.55 19.10
N ILE A 201 42.71 1.47 19.36
CA ILE A 201 42.77 0.32 18.47
C ILE A 201 41.36 -0.27 18.37
N HIS A 202 40.85 -0.40 17.14
CA HIS A 202 39.56 -1.03 16.82
C HIS A 202 39.26 -2.24 17.72
N PRO A 203 38.02 -2.41 18.24
CA PRO A 203 37.64 -3.59 19.02
C PRO A 203 38.13 -4.87 18.33
N GLY A 204 38.74 -5.78 19.10
CA GLY A 204 39.52 -6.87 18.51
C GLY A 204 38.65 -7.78 17.64
N HIS A 205 38.99 -7.94 16.36
CA HIS A 205 38.35 -8.92 15.48
C HIS A 205 38.51 -10.33 16.06
N VAL A 206 37.39 -10.99 16.36
CA VAL A 206 37.32 -12.26 17.09
C VAL A 206 37.12 -13.44 16.15
N GLY A 207 36.35 -13.25 15.09
CA GLY A 207 35.95 -14.30 14.18
C GLY A 207 34.89 -13.86 13.18
N ALA A 208 34.53 -14.77 12.28
CA ALA A 208 33.59 -14.52 11.20
C ALA A 208 32.59 -15.68 11.04
N ALA A 209 31.45 -15.40 10.41
CA ALA A 209 30.51 -16.40 9.94
C ALA A 209 30.13 -16.09 8.49
N CYS A 210 30.32 -17.05 7.59
CA CYS A 210 30.01 -16.90 6.17
C CYS A 210 28.66 -17.54 5.84
N LEU A 211 27.90 -16.89 4.97
CA LEU A 211 26.64 -17.36 4.39
C LEU A 211 26.73 -17.22 2.88
N LEU A 212 26.51 -18.32 2.16
CA LEU A 212 26.39 -18.28 0.70
C LEU A 212 24.92 -17.98 0.36
N SER A 213 24.69 -16.99 -0.49
CA SER A 213 23.33 -16.61 -0.85
C SER A 213 22.62 -17.68 -1.68
N SER A 214 23.35 -18.56 -2.37
CA SER A 214 22.81 -19.77 -3.03
C SER A 214 21.98 -20.64 -2.08
N SER A 215 22.31 -20.63 -0.78
CA SER A 215 21.59 -21.41 0.24
C SER A 215 20.11 -21.02 0.34
N PHE A 216 19.73 -19.79 -0.03
CA PHE A 216 18.32 -19.39 -0.05
C PHE A 216 17.55 -20.15 -1.13
N LEU A 217 18.08 -20.17 -2.36
CA LEU A 217 17.50 -20.91 -3.48
C LEU A 217 17.49 -22.42 -3.21
N GLU A 218 18.60 -22.98 -2.73
CA GLU A 218 18.73 -24.39 -2.39
C GLU A 218 17.72 -24.85 -1.34
N SER A 219 17.37 -23.97 -0.39
CA SER A 219 16.36 -24.25 0.62
C SER A 219 14.93 -24.30 0.09
N GLY A 220 14.69 -23.71 -1.10
CA GLY A 220 13.35 -23.52 -1.69
C GLY A 220 12.46 -22.54 -0.94
N ASN A 221 12.99 -21.82 0.06
CA ASN A 221 12.24 -20.86 0.87
C ASN A 221 12.80 -19.45 0.67
N ASP A 222 11.90 -18.48 0.53
CA ASP A 222 12.27 -17.07 0.41
C ASP A 222 12.36 -16.36 1.76
N ILE A 223 11.92 -17.03 2.82
CA ILE A 223 11.95 -16.49 4.18
C ILE A 223 12.34 -17.62 5.13
N GLY A 224 13.18 -17.29 6.11
CA GLY A 224 13.55 -18.28 7.10
C GLY A 224 14.64 -17.80 8.04
N VAL A 225 15.27 -18.77 8.70
CA VAL A 225 16.31 -18.52 9.70
C VAL A 225 17.48 -19.46 9.45
N VAL A 226 18.66 -18.88 9.22
CA VAL A 226 19.92 -19.64 9.12
C VAL A 226 20.70 -19.50 10.43
N THR A 227 21.29 -20.60 10.89
CA THR A 227 22.19 -20.59 12.05
C THR A 227 23.60 -20.94 11.62
N LEU A 228 24.51 -19.98 11.70
CA LEU A 228 25.89 -20.09 11.22
C LEU A 228 26.86 -20.24 12.41
N PRO A 229 27.88 -21.09 12.30
CA PRO A 229 28.95 -21.13 13.28
C PRO A 229 29.82 -19.88 13.17
N ILE A 230 30.17 -19.28 14.31
CA ILE A 230 31.14 -18.19 14.35
C ILE A 230 32.52 -18.81 14.50
N MET A 231 33.34 -18.72 13.45
CA MET A 231 34.69 -19.28 13.38
C MET A 231 35.69 -18.32 14.01
N GLY A 232 36.40 -18.77 15.05
CA GLY A 232 37.40 -17.94 15.72
C GLY A 232 38.63 -17.70 14.83
N ARG A 233 39.11 -16.44 14.81
CA ARG A 233 40.18 -15.95 13.93
C ARG A 233 41.43 -16.84 13.90
N ASN A 234 41.88 -17.32 15.07
CA ASN A 234 43.18 -18.01 15.21
C ASN A 234 43.05 -19.49 15.56
N SER A 235 41.84 -20.00 15.85
CA SER A 235 41.69 -21.31 16.50
C SER A 235 41.12 -22.41 15.62
N ARG A 236 40.69 -22.12 14.37
CA ARG A 236 39.88 -23.04 13.53
C ARG A 236 38.72 -23.71 14.32
N GLN A 237 38.30 -23.09 15.42
CA GLN A 237 37.31 -23.61 16.34
C GLN A 237 36.17 -22.60 16.43
N THR A 238 34.96 -23.14 16.58
CA THR A 238 33.77 -22.33 16.77
C THR A 238 33.81 -21.62 18.13
N ILE A 239 33.55 -20.32 18.13
CA ILE A 239 33.42 -19.53 19.37
C ILE A 239 31.97 -19.44 19.86
N GLY A 240 31.03 -19.67 18.94
CA GLY A 240 29.60 -19.55 19.15
C GLY A 240 28.85 -19.77 17.85
N LYS A 241 27.64 -19.25 17.79
CA LYS A 241 26.77 -19.26 16.61
C LYS A 241 26.03 -17.94 16.49
N VAL A 242 25.74 -17.55 15.25
CA VAL A 242 24.85 -16.43 14.92
C VAL A 242 23.61 -16.98 14.22
N ARG A 243 22.46 -16.44 14.59
CA ARG A 243 21.16 -16.70 13.99
C ARG A 243 20.80 -15.48 13.13
N VAL A 244 20.60 -15.72 11.85
CA VAL A 244 20.30 -14.70 10.85
C VAL A 244 18.94 -15.03 10.26
N ASP A 245 17.98 -14.15 10.48
CA ASP A 245 16.66 -14.23 9.86
C ASP A 245 16.77 -13.60 8.46
N TYR A 246 16.22 -14.22 7.41
CA TYR A 246 16.36 -13.74 6.03
C TYR A 246 15.02 -13.62 5.30
N LEU A 247 14.95 -12.71 4.32
CA LEU A 247 13.85 -12.54 3.38
C LEU A 247 14.41 -12.22 1.98
N VAL A 248 13.95 -12.91 0.95
CA VAL A 248 14.31 -12.69 -0.46
C VAL A 248 13.09 -12.17 -1.21
N ILE A 249 13.16 -10.92 -1.67
CA ILE A 249 12.06 -10.23 -2.37
C ILE A 249 12.39 -10.15 -3.85
N ARG A 250 11.54 -10.74 -4.69
CA ARG A 250 11.69 -10.74 -6.15
C ARG A 250 10.65 -9.81 -6.82
N PRO A 251 10.94 -9.23 -7.99
CA PRO A 251 9.94 -8.47 -8.75
C PRO A 251 8.82 -9.41 -9.24
N ILE A 252 7.62 -8.84 -9.45
CA ILE A 252 6.48 -9.59 -9.98
C ILE A 252 6.73 -9.92 -11.44
N GLN A 253 6.73 -11.22 -11.79
CA GLN A 253 6.98 -11.66 -13.17
C GLN A 253 5.83 -11.27 -14.10
N GLY A 254 6.15 -10.70 -15.25
CA GLY A 254 5.16 -10.32 -16.28
C GLY A 254 4.33 -9.06 -15.96
N LEU A 255 4.49 -8.46 -14.77
CA LEU A 255 3.82 -7.22 -14.42
C LEU A 255 4.75 -6.03 -14.64
N GLN A 256 4.32 -5.08 -15.48
CA GLN A 256 5.03 -3.82 -15.66
C GLN A 256 4.28 -2.70 -14.96
N CYS A 257 4.89 -2.17 -13.90
CA CYS A 257 4.46 -0.91 -13.30
C CYS A 257 4.92 0.25 -14.20
N ASP A 258 3.99 1.12 -14.58
CA ASP A 258 4.32 2.34 -15.33
C ASP A 258 4.52 3.53 -14.39
N MET A 259 5.00 4.65 -14.94
CA MET A 259 5.17 5.90 -14.17
C MET A 259 3.97 6.85 -14.34
N SER A 260 2.79 6.37 -14.74
CA SER A 260 1.65 7.25 -15.04
C SER A 260 1.17 7.99 -13.78
N SER A 261 0.95 7.25 -12.69
CA SER A 261 0.42 7.75 -11.43
C SER A 261 1.00 6.99 -10.25
N SER A 262 1.28 7.71 -9.16
CA SER A 262 1.66 7.10 -7.89
C SER A 262 0.97 7.78 -6.72
N TYR A 263 0.50 6.95 -5.81
CA TYR A 263 -0.12 7.32 -4.55
C TYR A 263 0.62 6.72 -3.34
N THR A 264 1.78 6.08 -3.55
CA THR A 264 2.56 5.36 -2.50
C THR A 264 2.80 6.19 -1.25
N LYS A 265 3.00 7.50 -1.43
CA LYS A 265 3.21 8.51 -0.38
C LYS A 265 2.19 9.64 -0.41
N TYR A 266 1.23 9.60 -1.32
CA TYR A 266 0.29 10.71 -1.48
C TYR A 266 -0.85 10.59 -0.47
N TRP A 267 -0.92 11.58 0.41
CA TRP A 267 -2.10 11.83 1.24
C TRP A 267 -2.51 13.28 1.13
N LYS A 268 -3.69 13.54 0.60
CA LYS A 268 -4.24 14.91 0.58
C LYS A 268 -4.73 15.25 1.99
N LYS A 269 -4.12 16.27 2.59
CA LYS A 269 -4.55 16.82 3.88
C LYS A 269 -6.00 17.29 3.80
N ARG A 270 -6.85 16.75 4.68
CA ARG A 270 -8.30 16.96 4.72
C ARG A 270 -8.85 16.57 6.10
N GLY A 271 -10.16 16.65 6.30
CA GLY A 271 -10.81 16.11 7.50
C GLY A 271 -10.75 14.58 7.55
N THR A 272 -10.95 14.00 8.73
CA THR A 272 -10.92 12.55 8.95
C THR A 272 -11.81 11.78 7.98
N LEU A 273 -11.30 10.68 7.43
CA LEU A 273 -12.05 9.77 6.58
C LEU A 273 -12.77 8.70 7.40
N ASP A 274 -14.05 8.48 7.09
CA ASP A 274 -14.80 7.35 7.62
C ASP A 274 -14.63 6.12 6.69
N VAL A 275 -14.28 4.99 7.31
CA VAL A 275 -13.95 3.73 6.64
C VAL A 275 -14.82 2.61 7.21
N GLY A 276 -15.61 1.95 6.34
CA GLY A 276 -16.49 0.86 6.73
C GLY A 276 -15.74 -0.43 6.97
N HIS A 277 -15.64 -0.85 8.23
CA HIS A 277 -15.01 -2.09 8.65
C HIS A 277 -15.76 -3.29 8.06
N ARG A 278 -15.07 -4.12 7.25
CA ARG A 278 -15.66 -5.27 6.54
C ARG A 278 -16.94 -4.93 5.76
N GLY A 279 -17.03 -3.71 5.27
CA GLY A 279 -18.25 -3.10 4.72
C GLY A 279 -19.08 -2.39 5.79
N ALA A 280 -20.22 -2.98 6.17
CA ALA A 280 -21.19 -2.40 7.10
C ALA A 280 -21.00 -2.87 8.56
N GLY A 281 -19.80 -3.37 8.88
CA GLY A 281 -19.42 -3.79 10.22
C GLY A 281 -19.41 -5.29 10.48
N SER A 282 -18.87 -5.67 11.64
CA SER A 282 -18.77 -7.06 12.09
C SER A 282 -20.10 -7.64 12.58
N THR A 283 -20.31 -8.91 12.23
CA THR A 283 -21.48 -9.72 12.61
C THR A 283 -21.54 -10.13 14.08
N HIS A 284 -20.43 -9.99 14.82
CA HIS A 284 -20.39 -10.26 16.26
C HIS A 284 -20.96 -9.11 17.11
N ALA A 285 -21.10 -7.91 16.53
CA ALA A 285 -21.78 -6.81 17.20
C ALA A 285 -23.27 -7.15 17.33
N ALA A 286 -23.77 -7.22 18.57
CA ALA A 286 -25.09 -7.73 18.96
C ALA A 286 -26.32 -7.02 18.34
N LYS A 287 -26.14 -6.13 17.36
CA LYS A 287 -27.19 -5.36 16.70
C LYS A 287 -27.38 -5.67 15.21
N HIS A 288 -26.43 -6.31 14.50
CA HIS A 288 -26.48 -6.41 13.02
C HIS A 288 -26.77 -7.84 12.51
N HIS A 289 -28.04 -8.25 12.53
CA HIS A 289 -28.47 -9.60 12.14
C HIS A 289 -28.82 -9.74 10.64
N ARG A 290 -28.78 -8.66 9.84
CA ARG A 290 -29.37 -8.65 8.48
C ARG A 290 -28.36 -8.73 7.33
N ILE A 291 -27.14 -8.22 7.50
CA ILE A 291 -26.12 -8.19 6.43
C ILE A 291 -24.81 -8.73 7.02
N ARG A 292 -24.22 -9.72 6.36
CA ARG A 292 -23.00 -10.39 6.81
C ARG A 292 -21.76 -9.58 6.38
N GLU A 293 -20.78 -9.46 7.26
CA GLU A 293 -19.48 -8.84 7.00
C GLU A 293 -18.75 -9.48 5.82
N ASN A 294 -17.86 -8.73 5.16
CA ASN A 294 -17.03 -9.24 4.05
C ASN A 294 -17.86 -9.85 2.89
N THR A 295 -19.04 -9.27 2.61
CA THR A 295 -19.91 -9.67 1.49
C THR A 295 -20.16 -8.49 0.55
N ILE A 296 -20.52 -8.78 -0.71
CA ILE A 296 -20.88 -7.73 -1.67
C ILE A 296 -22.01 -6.86 -1.13
N ALA A 297 -22.98 -7.45 -0.44
CA ALA A 297 -24.08 -6.76 0.19
C ALA A 297 -23.62 -5.82 1.30
N SER A 298 -22.65 -6.20 2.15
CA SER A 298 -22.12 -5.31 3.19
C SER A 298 -21.37 -4.13 2.58
N PHE A 299 -20.57 -4.36 1.55
CA PHE A 299 -19.85 -3.30 0.85
C PHE A 299 -20.80 -2.35 0.13
N LYS A 300 -21.81 -2.87 -0.58
CA LYS A 300 -22.85 -2.06 -1.21
C LYS A 300 -23.67 -1.29 -0.17
N SER A 301 -23.95 -1.87 0.99
CA SER A 301 -24.65 -1.17 2.08
C SER A 301 -23.83 0.01 2.61
N ALA A 302 -22.54 -0.20 2.88
CA ALA A 302 -21.65 0.88 3.35
C ALA A 302 -21.45 1.98 2.28
N ALA A 303 -21.48 1.59 1.00
CA ALA A 303 -21.42 2.49 -0.14
C ALA A 303 -22.73 3.24 -0.40
N LYS A 304 -23.89 2.64 -0.07
CA LYS A 304 -25.23 3.17 -0.37
C LYS A 304 -25.81 3.93 0.82
N HIS A 305 -25.63 5.25 0.77
CA HIS A 305 -26.69 6.22 0.99
C HIS A 305 -26.79 7.12 -0.26
N VAL A 306 -26.96 6.51 -1.44
CA VAL A 306 -27.56 7.20 -2.58
C VAL A 306 -29.06 7.25 -2.26
N SER A 307 -29.63 8.44 -2.09
CA SER A 307 -31.08 8.59 -2.00
C SER A 307 -31.71 7.97 -3.24
N HIS A 308 -32.39 6.82 -3.10
CA HIS A 308 -33.39 6.39 -4.06
C HIS A 308 -34.55 7.40 -3.98
N GLN A 309 -34.40 8.51 -4.70
CA GLN A 309 -35.48 9.44 -4.94
C GLN A 309 -35.49 9.80 -6.43
N GLU A 310 -35.59 8.79 -7.28
CA GLU A 310 -35.87 8.99 -8.70
C GLU A 310 -37.38 9.01 -9.03
N ASP A 311 -38.30 8.77 -8.07
CA ASP A 311 -39.72 8.62 -8.44
C ASP A 311 -40.77 9.44 -7.67
N TYR A 312 -40.44 10.46 -6.85
CA TYR A 312 -41.52 11.17 -6.11
C TYR A 312 -41.37 12.67 -5.83
N CYS A 313 -40.81 13.47 -6.75
CA CYS A 313 -41.02 14.92 -6.67
C CYS A 313 -41.08 15.60 -8.04
N MET A 314 -42.08 15.23 -8.83
CA MET A 314 -42.55 16.00 -9.98
C MET A 314 -44.04 16.30 -9.85
N SER A 315 -44.47 16.89 -8.73
CA SER A 315 -45.70 17.70 -8.74
C SER A 315 -45.72 18.68 -7.58
N GLN A 316 -46.14 19.90 -7.91
CA GLN A 316 -46.48 21.03 -7.04
C GLN A 316 -45.33 22.01 -6.73
N TYR A 317 -45.56 23.24 -7.20
CA TYR A 317 -44.76 24.47 -7.10
C TYR A 317 -43.71 24.71 -8.20
N TYR A 318 -44.19 24.74 -9.44
CA TYR A 318 -43.52 25.48 -10.53
C TYR A 318 -43.79 26.98 -10.34
N CYS A 319 -42.78 27.74 -9.90
CA CYS A 319 -42.82 29.20 -9.83
C CYS A 319 -41.78 29.79 -10.80
N PRO A 320 -42.15 30.47 -11.90
CA PRO A 320 -41.20 30.82 -12.98
C PRO A 320 -40.25 32.00 -12.70
N ALA A 321 -40.13 32.49 -11.46
CA ALA A 321 -39.51 33.79 -11.18
C ALA A 321 -38.14 33.74 -10.46
N ILE A 322 -37.49 32.58 -10.31
CA ILE A 322 -36.15 32.47 -9.67
C ILE A 322 -35.19 31.65 -10.54
N ALA A 323 -35.07 32.00 -11.83
CA ALA A 323 -34.19 31.30 -12.79
C ALA A 323 -32.88 32.07 -13.06
N SER A 324 -32.27 32.72 -12.05
CA SER A 324 -31.00 33.44 -12.26
C SER A 324 -29.99 33.35 -11.10
N THR A 325 -30.22 32.53 -10.09
CA THR A 325 -29.23 32.32 -9.01
C THR A 325 -29.37 30.93 -8.41
N LYS A 326 -28.31 30.11 -8.60
CA LYS A 326 -27.95 28.95 -7.77
C LYS A 326 -29.10 28.02 -7.37
N LEU A 327 -29.46 27.07 -8.24
CA LEU A 327 -30.08 25.82 -7.79
C LEU A 327 -29.80 24.70 -8.80
N VAL A 328 -28.54 24.26 -8.87
CA VAL A 328 -28.25 22.89 -9.30
C VAL A 328 -28.57 22.04 -8.07
N PHE A 329 -29.68 21.29 -8.12
CA PHE A 329 -29.97 20.26 -7.13
C PHE A 329 -28.88 19.18 -7.25
N PHE A 330 -27.90 19.22 -6.35
CA PHE A 330 -26.81 18.25 -6.29
C PHE A 330 -27.30 16.99 -5.57
N LEU A 331 -27.42 15.88 -6.30
CA LEU A 331 -27.59 14.55 -5.72
C LEU A 331 -26.27 14.15 -5.04
N TYR A 332 -26.17 14.38 -3.74
CA TYR A 332 -25.05 13.91 -2.94
C TYR A 332 -25.21 12.40 -2.75
N SER A 333 -24.25 11.58 -3.21
CA SER A 333 -24.15 10.23 -2.65
C SER A 333 -23.56 10.36 -1.24
N GLN A 334 -24.33 9.89 -0.27
CA GLN A 334 -23.88 9.75 1.10
C GLN A 334 -23.30 8.32 1.24
N GLY A 335 -22.26 8.16 2.04
CA GLY A 335 -21.55 6.87 2.18
C GLY A 335 -20.09 7.04 2.52
N VAL A 336 -19.45 5.94 2.91
CA VAL A 336 -18.06 5.90 3.35
C VAL A 336 -17.07 6.33 2.26
N ALA A 337 -15.93 6.88 2.68
CA ALA A 337 -14.83 7.14 1.76
C ALA A 337 -14.19 5.82 1.29
N PHE A 338 -13.98 4.90 2.23
CA PHE A 338 -13.43 3.57 1.98
C PHE A 338 -14.31 2.48 2.58
N VAL A 339 -14.36 1.32 1.94
CA VAL A 339 -14.68 0.06 2.63
C VAL A 339 -13.37 -0.68 2.89
N GLU A 340 -13.23 -1.20 4.10
CA GLU A 340 -12.13 -2.05 4.53
C GLU A 340 -12.56 -3.51 4.44
N PHE A 341 -11.64 -4.40 4.06
CA PHE A 341 -11.84 -5.85 4.07
C PHE A 341 -10.53 -6.64 3.97
N ASP A 342 -10.57 -7.87 4.48
CA ASP A 342 -9.46 -8.82 4.47
C ASP A 342 -9.37 -9.64 3.18
N VAL A 343 -8.16 -9.78 2.64
CA VAL A 343 -7.86 -10.62 1.48
C VAL A 343 -6.77 -11.63 1.81
N HIS A 344 -7.02 -12.88 1.43
CA HIS A 344 -6.00 -13.94 1.33
C HIS A 344 -6.33 -14.91 0.19
N LEU A 345 -5.62 -16.03 0.10
CA LEU A 345 -5.75 -16.98 -1.01
C LEU A 345 -6.44 -18.28 -0.60
N SER A 346 -7.26 -18.80 -1.50
CA SER A 346 -7.68 -20.21 -1.50
C SER A 346 -6.51 -21.14 -1.88
N LYS A 347 -6.70 -22.45 -1.73
CA LYS A 347 -5.71 -23.48 -2.09
C LYS A 347 -5.25 -23.41 -3.55
N ASP A 348 -6.17 -23.10 -4.45
CA ASP A 348 -5.97 -22.94 -5.89
C ASP A 348 -5.63 -21.48 -6.28
N ALA A 349 -5.11 -20.70 -5.32
CA ALA A 349 -4.55 -19.37 -5.56
C ALA A 349 -5.56 -18.32 -6.08
N VAL A 350 -6.83 -18.44 -5.71
CA VAL A 350 -7.84 -17.40 -5.97
C VAL A 350 -7.84 -16.41 -4.79
N PRO A 351 -7.69 -15.09 -5.04
CA PRO A 351 -7.88 -14.07 -4.01
C PRO A 351 -9.34 -14.03 -3.55
N ILE A 352 -9.55 -14.27 -2.26
CA ILE A 352 -10.86 -14.28 -1.62
C ILE A 352 -10.91 -13.22 -0.53
N VAL A 353 -12.12 -12.73 -0.26
CA VAL A 353 -12.39 -11.80 0.82
C VAL A 353 -12.97 -12.53 2.03
N TYR A 354 -12.18 -12.65 3.09
CA TYR A 354 -12.55 -13.35 4.33
C TYR A 354 -11.57 -13.03 5.46
N HIS A 355 -12.10 -12.84 6.67
CA HIS A 355 -11.30 -12.36 7.80
C HIS A 355 -10.46 -13.45 8.48
N ASP A 356 -11.04 -14.61 8.80
CA ASP A 356 -10.33 -15.62 9.59
C ASP A 356 -9.39 -16.47 8.73
N LEU A 357 -8.36 -17.06 9.34
CA LEU A 357 -7.45 -17.97 8.64
C LEU A 357 -8.02 -19.39 8.50
N THR A 358 -9.06 -19.69 9.26
CA THR A 358 -9.76 -20.96 9.34
C THR A 358 -11.26 -20.76 9.19
N CYS A 359 -11.97 -21.83 8.82
CA CYS A 359 -13.42 -21.84 8.78
C CYS A 359 -13.95 -23.18 9.30
N CYS A 360 -15.16 -23.17 9.87
CA CYS A 360 -15.79 -24.37 10.39
C CYS A 360 -16.63 -25.10 9.33
N ILE A 361 -16.39 -26.39 9.15
CA ILE A 361 -17.16 -27.29 8.28
C ILE A 361 -17.99 -28.22 9.15
N SER A 362 -19.28 -28.40 8.83
CA SER A 362 -20.16 -29.35 9.51
C SER A 362 -20.14 -30.71 8.83
N THR A 363 -19.91 -31.77 9.59
CA THR A 363 -20.04 -33.15 9.11
C THR A 363 -21.43 -33.71 9.42
N LYS A 364 -22.43 -33.49 8.55
CA LYS A 364 -23.71 -34.21 8.69
C LYS A 364 -23.54 -35.68 8.31
N LYS A 365 -23.45 -36.60 9.28
CA LYS A 365 -23.84 -38.00 9.06
C LYS A 365 -25.37 -38.07 9.02
N LYS A 366 -25.93 -38.77 8.03
CA LYS A 366 -27.36 -38.82 7.69
C LYS A 366 -28.34 -39.19 8.83
N ASN A 367 -27.87 -39.57 10.02
CA ASN A 367 -28.68 -39.99 11.18
C ASN A 367 -28.15 -39.52 12.55
N ASP A 368 -27.14 -38.62 12.61
CA ASP A 368 -26.54 -38.22 13.88
C ASP A 368 -27.08 -36.87 14.37
N LYS A 369 -27.50 -36.79 15.64
CA LYS A 369 -28.04 -35.57 16.26
C LYS A 369 -26.95 -34.62 16.78
N ASN A 370 -25.69 -35.08 16.79
CA ASN A 370 -24.56 -34.28 17.22
C ASN A 370 -23.89 -33.65 16.00
N LEU A 371 -24.03 -32.32 15.87
CA LEU A 371 -23.29 -31.53 14.90
C LEU A 371 -21.84 -31.43 15.38
N GLU A 372 -20.95 -32.15 14.72
CA GLU A 372 -19.51 -31.95 14.88
C GLU A 372 -19.06 -30.88 13.88
N LEU A 373 -18.44 -29.81 14.40
CA LEU A 373 -17.82 -28.75 13.61
C LEU A 373 -16.32 -29.00 13.59
N ILE A 374 -15.75 -29.08 12.40
CA ILE A 374 -14.31 -29.25 12.18
C ILE A 374 -13.77 -27.93 11.66
N GLU A 375 -12.80 -27.37 12.36
CA GLU A 375 -12.07 -26.18 11.91
C GLU A 375 -11.03 -26.58 10.84
N VAL A 376 -11.09 -25.94 9.67
CA VAL A 376 -10.23 -26.22 8.53
C VAL A 376 -9.56 -24.93 8.06
N PRO A 377 -8.23 -24.92 7.81
CA PRO A 377 -7.54 -23.77 7.25
C PRO A 377 -8.10 -23.40 5.87
N VAL A 378 -8.37 -22.12 5.65
CA VAL A 378 -8.92 -21.63 4.39
C VAL A 378 -7.96 -21.88 3.23
N LYS A 379 -6.65 -21.78 3.48
CA LYS A 379 -5.58 -22.10 2.51
C LYS A 379 -5.62 -23.54 1.99
N ASP A 380 -6.33 -24.45 2.67
CA ASP A 380 -6.41 -25.87 2.32
C ASP A 380 -7.70 -26.21 1.55
N LEU A 381 -8.56 -25.22 1.28
CA LEU A 381 -9.81 -25.35 0.52
C LEU A 381 -9.69 -24.62 -0.82
N THR A 382 -10.15 -25.25 -1.91
CA THR A 382 -10.24 -24.57 -3.21
C THR A 382 -11.34 -23.51 -3.20
N TYR A 383 -11.30 -22.57 -4.13
CA TYR A 383 -12.33 -21.55 -4.26
C TYR A 383 -13.72 -22.18 -4.40
N ASP A 384 -13.86 -23.17 -5.28
CA ASP A 384 -15.12 -23.90 -5.45
C ASP A 384 -15.58 -24.59 -4.16
N GLN A 385 -14.66 -25.15 -3.37
CA GLN A 385 -15.01 -25.76 -2.08
C GLN A 385 -15.53 -24.72 -1.08
N LEU A 386 -14.90 -23.54 -1.03
CA LEU A 386 -15.36 -22.41 -0.20
C LEU A 386 -16.75 -21.93 -0.66
N GLN A 387 -16.94 -21.82 -1.97
CA GLN A 387 -18.23 -21.49 -2.58
C GLN A 387 -19.29 -22.59 -2.39
N LEU A 388 -18.92 -23.85 -2.08
CA LEU A 388 -19.86 -24.93 -1.77
C LEU A 388 -20.27 -24.99 -0.30
N LEU A 389 -19.43 -24.47 0.62
CA LEU A 389 -19.83 -24.26 2.02
C LEU A 389 -21.10 -23.38 2.14
N LYS A 390 -21.43 -22.64 1.06
CA LYS A 390 -22.72 -22.02 0.69
C LYS A 390 -23.96 -22.87 1.03
N LEU A 391 -23.95 -24.16 0.71
CA LEU A 391 -25.18 -24.98 0.67
C LEU A 391 -25.50 -25.67 2.00
N ALA A 392 -24.48 -26.02 2.79
CA ALA A 392 -24.67 -26.73 4.06
C ALA A 392 -25.29 -25.84 5.13
N HIS A 393 -24.94 -24.54 5.15
CA HIS A 393 -25.46 -23.59 6.13
C HIS A 393 -26.89 -23.14 5.82
N VAL A 394 -27.22 -22.88 4.55
CA VAL A 394 -28.60 -22.54 4.11
C VAL A 394 -29.56 -23.70 4.37
N THR A 395 -29.14 -24.95 4.11
CA THR A 395 -29.95 -26.15 4.39
C THR A 395 -30.04 -26.47 5.90
N ALA A 396 -29.11 -25.98 6.73
CA ALA A 396 -29.18 -26.09 8.18
C ALA A 396 -30.07 -25.00 8.82
N MET A 397 -30.11 -23.80 8.23
CA MET A 397 -30.98 -22.71 8.67
C MET A 397 -32.42 -22.85 8.14
N LYS A 398 -32.62 -23.47 6.97
CA LYS A 398 -33.96 -23.80 6.42
C LYS A 398 -34.43 -25.19 6.88
N VAL A 399 -34.69 -25.35 8.18
CA VAL A 399 -35.65 -26.35 8.67
C VAL A 399 -36.96 -25.63 9.02
N ASN A 400 -37.54 -24.99 7.99
CA ASN A 400 -38.96 -24.68 7.82
C ASN A 400 -39.10 -23.78 6.58
N ASP A 401 -39.01 -24.39 5.40
CA ASP A 401 -39.99 -24.23 4.32
C ASP A 401 -39.37 -24.72 3.02
N HIS A 402 -39.94 -25.81 2.51
CA HIS A 402 -39.72 -26.28 1.17
C HIS A 402 -40.58 -25.43 0.23
N LYS A 403 -39.95 -24.55 -0.55
CA LYS A 403 -40.21 -24.40 -1.98
C LYS A 403 -39.26 -23.42 -2.65
N ASP A 404 -38.93 -23.76 -3.88
CA ASP A 404 -38.36 -22.92 -4.94
C ASP A 404 -36.86 -22.60 -4.82
N LEU A 405 -36.04 -23.50 -5.35
CA LEU A 405 -34.66 -23.23 -5.81
C LEU A 405 -34.47 -23.92 -7.16
N LEU A 406 -35.18 -23.43 -8.15
CA LEU A 406 -34.80 -23.50 -9.56
C LEU A 406 -35.06 -22.08 -10.07
N ASP A 407 -34.00 -21.30 -10.24
CA ASP A 407 -33.78 -20.39 -11.36
C ASP A 407 -32.58 -19.46 -11.06
N ASP A 408 -31.79 -19.25 -12.11
CA ASP A 408 -30.63 -18.36 -12.27
C ASP A 408 -29.27 -18.79 -11.65
N GLU A 409 -28.56 -19.67 -12.37
CA GLU A 409 -27.14 -20.00 -12.10
C GLU A 409 -26.17 -18.82 -12.36
N ASP A 410 -26.64 -17.73 -12.97
CA ASP A 410 -25.81 -16.59 -13.41
C ASP A 410 -25.86 -15.34 -12.48
N GLU A 411 -26.74 -15.29 -11.46
CA GLU A 411 -26.77 -14.16 -10.51
C GLU A 411 -25.81 -14.36 -9.33
N ILE A 412 -24.90 -13.40 -9.13
CA ILE A 412 -24.02 -13.35 -7.96
C ILE A 412 -24.86 -13.02 -6.73
N ASP A 413 -25.09 -13.99 -5.85
CA ASP A 413 -25.72 -13.74 -4.55
C ASP A 413 -24.81 -12.86 -3.69
N GLU A 414 -25.23 -11.61 -3.50
CA GLU A 414 -24.44 -10.57 -2.84
C GLU A 414 -24.20 -10.84 -1.35
N HIS A 415 -24.98 -11.72 -0.72
CA HIS A 415 -24.85 -12.07 0.69
C HIS A 415 -23.90 -13.27 0.93
N GLN A 416 -23.30 -13.81 -0.13
CA GLN A 416 -22.42 -14.96 -0.05
C GLN A 416 -21.09 -14.63 0.64
N PRO A 417 -20.61 -15.50 1.56
CA PRO A 417 -19.26 -15.39 2.10
C PRO A 417 -18.21 -15.80 1.06
N PHE A 418 -16.96 -15.44 1.34
CA PHE A 418 -15.80 -15.75 0.48
C PHE A 418 -15.89 -15.20 -0.96
N PRO A 419 -16.46 -14.01 -1.22
CA PRO A 419 -16.44 -13.49 -2.59
C PRO A 419 -14.98 -13.34 -3.05
N SER A 420 -14.71 -13.64 -4.31
CA SER A 420 -13.39 -13.35 -4.89
C SER A 420 -13.15 -11.84 -4.92
N LEU A 421 -11.89 -11.42 -4.80
CA LEU A 421 -11.51 -10.01 -4.92
C LEU A 421 -11.97 -9.41 -6.26
N SER A 422 -11.91 -10.21 -7.33
CA SER A 422 -12.42 -9.85 -8.65
C SER A 422 -13.90 -9.48 -8.65
N GLN A 423 -14.74 -10.26 -7.95
CA GLN A 423 -16.17 -9.97 -7.84
C GLN A 423 -16.41 -8.67 -7.07
N ILE A 424 -15.61 -8.38 -6.04
CA ILE A 424 -15.71 -7.13 -5.29
C ILE A 424 -15.38 -5.91 -6.17
N PHE A 425 -14.32 -5.98 -6.99
CA PHE A 425 -13.99 -4.91 -7.93
C PHE A 425 -15.10 -4.63 -8.95
N GLN A 426 -15.81 -5.67 -9.39
CA GLN A 426 -16.93 -5.55 -10.34
C GLN A 426 -18.20 -5.02 -9.67
N ALA A 427 -18.48 -5.46 -8.44
CA ALA A 427 -19.77 -5.21 -7.81
C ALA A 427 -19.84 -3.87 -7.05
N VAL A 428 -18.74 -3.39 -6.44
CA VAL A 428 -18.75 -2.15 -5.64
C VAL A 428 -18.51 -0.93 -6.55
N PRO A 429 -19.24 0.19 -6.40
CA PRO A 429 -19.06 1.38 -7.24
C PRO A 429 -17.64 1.96 -7.22
N GLU A 430 -17.06 2.33 -8.36
CA GLU A 430 -15.64 2.77 -8.50
C GLU A 430 -15.26 4.00 -7.65
N ASN A 431 -16.22 4.84 -7.31
CA ASN A 431 -16.02 6.04 -6.47
C ASN A 431 -15.79 5.73 -4.98
N VAL A 432 -16.03 4.49 -4.54
CA VAL A 432 -15.76 4.04 -3.16
C VAL A 432 -14.33 3.53 -3.10
N GLY A 433 -13.50 4.04 -2.20
CA GLY A 433 -12.15 3.54 -2.04
C GLY A 433 -12.11 2.15 -1.39
N PHE A 434 -11.04 1.40 -1.61
CA PHE A 434 -10.76 0.16 -0.87
C PHE A 434 -9.59 0.31 0.09
N ASN A 435 -9.79 -0.13 1.33
CA ASN A 435 -8.71 -0.47 2.24
C ASN A 435 -8.58 -2.00 2.25
N ILE A 436 -7.56 -2.54 1.59
CA ILE A 436 -7.37 -3.98 1.42
C ILE A 436 -6.38 -4.47 2.48
N GLU A 437 -6.90 -5.14 3.51
CA GLU A 437 -6.06 -5.82 4.50
C GLU A 437 -5.49 -7.11 3.91
N LEU A 438 -4.17 -7.20 3.79
CA LEU A 438 -3.48 -8.41 3.36
C LEU A 438 -3.37 -9.35 4.56
N LYS A 439 -4.22 -10.38 4.61
CA LYS A 439 -4.31 -11.26 5.77
C LYS A 439 -3.15 -12.26 5.79
N TRP A 440 -2.26 -12.09 6.75
CA TRP A 440 -1.07 -12.90 6.94
C TRP A 440 -0.98 -13.45 8.36
N ILE A 441 -0.37 -14.63 8.52
CA ILE A 441 -0.21 -15.27 9.83
C ILE A 441 0.84 -14.54 10.68
N CYS A 442 0.54 -14.30 11.96
CA CYS A 442 1.52 -13.77 12.91
C CYS A 442 1.84 -14.83 14.00
N GLN A 443 3.07 -14.76 14.53
CA GLN A 443 3.46 -15.53 15.71
C GLN A 443 3.34 -14.65 16.96
N MET A 444 2.71 -15.18 18.00
CA MET A 444 2.61 -14.54 19.31
C MET A 444 3.86 -14.81 20.15
N LYS A 445 4.11 -13.97 21.16
CA LYS A 445 5.31 -14.05 22.00
C LYS A 445 5.42 -15.36 22.81
N ASP A 446 4.30 -16.01 23.08
CA ASP A 446 4.27 -17.35 23.69
C ASP A 446 4.65 -18.48 22.71
N GLY A 447 4.83 -18.16 21.42
CA GLY A 447 5.20 -19.08 20.35
C GLY A 447 4.01 -19.67 19.59
N SER A 448 2.77 -19.39 19.99
CA SER A 448 1.57 -19.76 19.25
C SER A 448 1.47 -18.99 17.93
N TRP A 449 0.77 -19.57 16.95
CA TRP A 449 0.54 -18.96 15.65
C TRP A 449 -0.95 -18.69 15.47
N ASP A 450 -1.28 -17.61 14.75
CA ASP A 450 -2.65 -17.32 14.36
C ASP A 450 -3.29 -18.49 13.61
N GLY A 451 -4.55 -18.77 13.94
CA GLY A 451 -5.30 -19.91 13.37
C GLY A 451 -4.65 -21.27 13.64
N ASN A 452 -3.71 -21.36 14.60
CA ASN A 452 -2.86 -22.53 14.83
C ASN A 452 -2.08 -22.99 13.57
N LEU A 453 -1.80 -22.07 12.65
CA LEU A 453 -1.10 -22.35 11.39
C LEU A 453 0.41 -22.17 11.56
N SER A 454 1.16 -23.27 11.57
CA SER A 454 2.64 -23.24 11.62
C SER A 454 3.31 -22.98 10.26
N SER A 455 2.54 -22.99 9.18
CA SER A 455 2.99 -22.68 7.81
C SER A 455 1.85 -22.07 7.01
N TYR A 456 2.21 -21.24 6.04
CA TYR A 456 1.28 -20.57 5.15
C TYR A 456 1.82 -20.58 3.71
N PHE A 457 1.37 -19.67 2.86
CA PHE A 457 1.88 -19.54 1.50
C PHE A 457 3.33 -19.01 1.46
N ASN A 458 3.98 -19.12 0.31
CA ASN A 458 5.20 -18.34 0.03
C ASN A 458 4.81 -16.86 -0.13
N MET A 459 5.51 -15.94 0.55
CA MET A 459 5.19 -14.50 0.55
C MET A 459 5.28 -13.86 -0.84
N ASN A 460 6.26 -14.24 -1.68
CA ASN A 460 6.35 -13.73 -3.05
C ASN A 460 5.14 -14.19 -3.86
N THR A 461 4.85 -15.50 -3.89
CA THR A 461 3.68 -16.02 -4.62
C THR A 461 2.38 -15.38 -4.15
N PHE A 462 2.19 -15.26 -2.84
CA PHE A 462 0.99 -14.65 -2.24
C PHE A 462 0.77 -13.22 -2.73
N LEU A 463 1.81 -12.39 -2.63
CA LEU A 463 1.71 -10.99 -3.02
C LEU A 463 1.68 -10.79 -4.53
N ASP A 464 2.41 -11.59 -5.29
CA ASP A 464 2.42 -11.49 -6.76
C ASP A 464 1.01 -11.69 -7.32
N ILE A 465 0.26 -12.67 -6.79
CA ILE A 465 -1.11 -12.94 -7.20
C ILE A 465 -2.03 -11.77 -6.85
N ILE A 466 -2.03 -11.33 -5.58
CA ILE A 466 -2.96 -10.29 -5.10
C ILE A 466 -2.64 -8.93 -5.73
N LEU A 467 -1.36 -8.54 -5.78
CA LEU A 467 -0.95 -7.26 -6.37
C LEU A 467 -1.22 -7.22 -7.87
N THR A 468 -1.02 -8.33 -8.59
CA THR A 468 -1.39 -8.41 -10.01
C THR A 468 -2.90 -8.21 -10.19
N ASP A 469 -3.72 -8.88 -9.40
CA ASP A 469 -5.18 -8.76 -9.46
C ASP A 469 -5.63 -7.30 -9.21
N VAL A 470 -5.09 -6.68 -8.16
CA VAL A 470 -5.41 -5.29 -7.78
C VAL A 470 -4.93 -4.26 -8.80
N LEU A 471 -3.72 -4.42 -9.34
CA LEU A 471 -3.16 -3.47 -10.31
C LEU A 471 -3.87 -3.54 -11.67
N GLN A 472 -4.34 -4.73 -12.07
CA GLN A 472 -5.10 -4.91 -13.30
C GLN A 472 -6.57 -4.49 -13.17
N LYS A 473 -7.22 -4.76 -12.02
CA LYS A 473 -8.67 -4.55 -11.85
C LYS A 473 -9.03 -3.28 -11.08
N GLY A 474 -8.06 -2.63 -10.44
CA GLY A 474 -8.29 -1.46 -9.60
C GLY A 474 -8.71 -0.19 -10.34
N GLY A 475 -8.50 -0.11 -11.67
CA GLY A 475 -8.94 1.03 -12.48
C GLY A 475 -8.46 2.38 -11.93
N LYS A 476 -9.40 3.32 -11.75
CA LYS A 476 -9.20 4.64 -11.13
C LYS A 476 -9.56 4.67 -9.65
N ARG A 477 -9.98 3.53 -9.07
CA ARG A 477 -10.36 3.44 -7.67
C ARG A 477 -9.19 3.85 -6.77
N ARG A 478 -9.52 4.54 -5.68
CA ARG A 478 -8.57 4.83 -4.60
C ARG A 478 -8.39 3.57 -3.77
N ILE A 479 -7.16 3.07 -3.69
CA ILE A 479 -6.84 1.85 -2.94
C ILE A 479 -5.71 2.16 -1.98
N VAL A 480 -5.83 1.69 -0.74
CA VAL A 480 -4.77 1.60 0.25
C VAL A 480 -4.68 0.16 0.72
N PHE A 481 -3.47 -0.35 0.88
CA PHE A 481 -3.26 -1.66 1.51
C PHE A 481 -3.06 -1.48 3.02
N SER A 482 -3.35 -2.51 3.79
CA SER A 482 -2.98 -2.60 5.21
C SER A 482 -2.49 -4.00 5.56
N CYS A 483 -1.58 -4.14 6.52
CA CYS A 483 -1.14 -5.46 7.00
C CYS A 483 -0.50 -5.37 8.40
N PHE A 484 -0.70 -6.40 9.23
CA PHE A 484 -0.02 -6.55 10.52
C PHE A 484 1.41 -7.09 10.40
N ASP A 485 1.73 -7.71 9.27
CA ASP A 485 3.06 -8.27 9.01
C ASP A 485 3.97 -7.20 8.36
N PRO A 486 5.08 -6.84 9.02
CA PRO A 486 6.00 -5.80 8.52
C PRO A 486 6.76 -6.25 7.26
N ASP A 487 6.95 -7.55 7.03
CA ASP A 487 7.61 -8.05 5.82
C ASP A 487 6.68 -7.94 4.61
N ILE A 488 5.40 -8.26 4.78
CA ILE A 488 4.38 -7.98 3.76
C ILE A 488 4.33 -6.49 3.43
N CYS A 489 4.35 -5.61 4.44
CA CYS A 489 4.36 -4.16 4.23
C CYS A 489 5.55 -3.70 3.38
N THR A 490 6.72 -4.22 3.72
CA THR A 490 7.97 -4.01 2.99
C THR A 490 7.86 -4.48 1.55
N MET A 491 7.39 -5.71 1.34
CA MET A 491 7.30 -6.30 0.00
C MET A 491 6.32 -5.55 -0.90
N VAL A 492 5.18 -5.08 -0.38
CA VAL A 492 4.22 -4.25 -1.14
C VAL A 492 4.85 -2.91 -1.54
N ARG A 493 5.68 -2.32 -0.68
CA ARG A 493 6.41 -1.08 -1.02
C ARG A 493 7.36 -1.26 -2.19
N HIS A 494 7.99 -2.43 -2.28
CA HIS A 494 9.03 -2.76 -3.25
C HIS A 494 8.51 -3.43 -4.54
N LYS A 495 7.37 -4.11 -4.51
CA LYS A 495 6.82 -4.82 -5.68
C LYS A 495 5.98 -3.95 -6.60
N GLN A 496 5.55 -2.77 -6.17
CA GLN A 496 4.72 -1.86 -6.97
C GLN A 496 4.94 -0.39 -6.61
N ASN A 497 4.47 0.52 -7.46
CA ASN A 497 4.71 1.96 -7.32
C ASN A 497 3.42 2.82 -7.34
N LYS A 498 2.23 2.22 -7.30
CA LYS A 498 0.94 2.89 -7.48
C LYS A 498 0.21 3.15 -6.18
N TYR A 499 0.01 2.14 -5.33
CA TYR A 499 -0.85 2.23 -4.15
C TYR A 499 -0.03 2.29 -2.84
N PRO A 500 -0.47 3.08 -1.85
CA PRO A 500 0.14 3.13 -0.52
C PRO A 500 -0.19 1.90 0.32
N ILE A 501 0.59 1.71 1.39
CA ILE A 501 0.32 0.73 2.44
C ILE A 501 0.42 1.37 3.84
N LEU A 502 -0.50 0.98 4.73
CA LEU A 502 -0.51 1.29 6.15
C LEU A 502 -0.06 0.07 6.97
N PHE A 503 0.84 0.26 7.91
CA PHE A 503 1.20 -0.80 8.85
C PHE A 503 0.19 -0.88 10.00
N LEU A 504 -0.50 -2.02 10.11
CA LEU A 504 -1.44 -2.28 11.21
C LEU A 504 -0.66 -2.58 12.49
N THR A 505 -1.02 -1.91 13.58
CA THR A 505 -0.41 -2.15 14.87
C THR A 505 -1.46 -2.22 15.96
N GLN A 506 -1.39 -3.27 16.78
CA GLN A 506 -2.19 -3.37 18.01
C GLN A 506 -1.59 -2.56 19.17
N GLY A 507 -0.35 -2.09 19.01
CA GLY A 507 0.36 -1.38 20.08
C GLY A 507 0.57 -2.25 21.33
N ILE A 508 0.67 -1.60 22.47
CA ILE A 508 0.58 -2.27 23.78
C ILE A 508 -0.90 -2.41 24.13
N SER A 509 -1.40 -3.64 24.15
CA SER A 509 -2.82 -3.95 24.38
C SER A 509 -2.99 -4.91 25.54
N ASP A 510 -4.05 -4.69 26.32
CA ASP A 510 -4.53 -5.66 27.32
C ASP A 510 -5.51 -6.68 26.70
N LYS A 511 -6.06 -6.39 25.51
CA LYS A 511 -7.05 -7.20 24.79
C LYS A 511 -6.41 -8.29 23.93
N TYR A 512 -5.26 -8.00 23.32
CA TYR A 512 -4.60 -8.88 22.36
C TYR A 512 -3.25 -9.39 22.88
N PRO A 513 -2.88 -10.66 22.61
CA PRO A 513 -1.58 -11.19 22.97
C PRO A 513 -0.45 -10.44 22.23
N GLU A 514 0.67 -10.23 22.90
CA GLU A 514 1.83 -9.56 22.32
C GLU A 514 2.43 -10.36 21.14
N MET A 515 2.69 -9.69 20.02
CA MET A 515 3.33 -10.29 18.85
C MET A 515 4.82 -10.57 19.07
N MET A 516 5.33 -11.62 18.45
CA MET A 516 6.74 -12.04 18.53
C MET A 516 7.67 -11.01 17.89
N ASP A 517 7.33 -10.44 16.74
CA ASP A 517 8.17 -9.46 16.04
C ASP A 517 8.24 -8.14 16.82
N ILE A 518 9.46 -7.70 17.14
CA ILE A 518 9.72 -6.46 17.89
C ILE A 518 9.13 -5.24 17.18
N ARG A 519 9.10 -5.21 15.85
CA ARG A 519 8.52 -4.11 15.06
C ARG A 519 7.00 -3.94 15.32
N CYS A 520 6.34 -4.96 15.84
CA CYS A 520 4.91 -4.98 16.12
C CYS A 520 4.55 -4.69 17.61
N GLN A 521 5.53 -4.63 18.52
CA GLN A 521 5.29 -4.65 19.98
C GLN A 521 4.82 -3.32 20.59
N SER A 522 4.90 -2.20 19.87
CA SER A 522 4.35 -0.92 20.33
C SER A 522 4.09 0.04 19.17
N THR A 523 3.19 1.00 19.35
CA THR A 523 2.93 2.00 18.31
C THR A 523 4.17 2.84 17.98
N LYS A 524 5.06 3.09 18.94
CA LYS A 524 6.30 3.87 18.72
C LYS A 524 7.29 3.20 17.76
N ILE A 525 7.52 1.89 17.91
CA ILE A 525 8.38 1.18 16.96
C ILE A 525 7.68 0.94 15.62
N ALA A 526 6.34 0.79 15.63
CA ALA A 526 5.56 0.75 14.40
C ALA A 526 5.70 2.04 13.57
N MET A 527 5.67 3.23 14.21
CA MET A 527 5.97 4.50 13.54
C MET A 527 7.41 4.50 12.98
N SER A 528 8.38 4.02 13.75
CA SER A 528 9.79 4.03 13.36
C SER A 528 10.06 3.12 12.17
N PHE A 529 9.42 1.94 12.15
CA PHE A 529 9.40 1.02 11.02
C PHE A 529 8.71 1.64 9.79
N ALA A 530 7.54 2.27 9.97
CA ALA A 530 6.83 2.90 8.87
C ALA A 530 7.65 4.01 8.19
N GLN A 531 8.44 4.75 8.97
CA GLN A 531 9.39 5.71 8.42
C GLN A 531 10.58 5.05 7.73
N SER A 532 11.17 3.99 8.29
CA SER A 532 12.35 3.33 7.72
C SER A 532 12.05 2.69 6.37
N GLU A 533 10.88 2.07 6.22
CA GLU A 533 10.43 1.50 4.94
C GLU A 533 9.80 2.52 3.99
N ASN A 534 9.73 3.79 4.41
CA ASN A 534 9.10 4.85 3.64
C ASN A 534 7.69 4.44 3.14
N ILE A 535 6.86 3.86 4.01
CA ILE A 535 5.44 3.55 3.72
C ILE A 535 4.53 4.71 4.13
N LEU A 536 3.23 4.65 3.82
CA LEU A 536 2.33 5.80 3.97
C LEU A 536 2.13 6.20 5.44
N GLY A 537 1.98 5.22 6.32
CA GLY A 537 1.58 5.47 7.70
C GLY A 537 1.27 4.21 8.49
N ILE A 538 0.55 4.40 9.58
CA ILE A 538 0.12 3.34 10.48
C ILE A 538 -1.41 3.33 10.62
N SER A 539 -1.95 2.14 10.90
CA SER A 539 -3.32 1.96 11.36
C SER A 539 -3.27 1.35 12.76
N ALA A 540 -3.47 2.18 13.78
CA ALA A 540 -3.22 1.84 15.17
C ALA A 540 -4.50 1.48 15.92
N HIS A 541 -4.41 0.50 16.83
CA HIS A 541 -5.56 0.10 17.63
C HIS A 541 -5.98 1.22 18.59
N THR A 542 -7.29 1.46 18.65
CA THR A 542 -7.87 2.61 19.34
C THR A 542 -7.63 2.58 20.85
N GLU A 543 -7.50 1.40 21.45
CA GLU A 543 -7.21 1.25 22.88
C GLU A 543 -5.93 2.01 23.30
N GLU A 544 -4.84 1.85 22.57
CA GLU A 544 -3.57 2.52 22.92
C GLU A 544 -3.63 4.00 22.55
N LEU A 545 -4.27 4.36 21.44
CA LEU A 545 -4.44 5.78 21.06
C LEU A 545 -5.23 6.56 22.11
N LEU A 546 -6.27 5.98 22.70
CA LEU A 546 -7.03 6.64 23.76
C LEU A 546 -6.22 6.81 25.04
N LYS A 547 -5.30 5.88 25.34
CA LYS A 547 -4.34 6.01 26.45
C LYS A 547 -3.31 7.11 26.16
N TYR A 548 -2.89 7.27 24.90
CA TYR A 548 -1.83 8.20 24.48
C TYR A 548 -2.19 8.98 23.20
N LEU A 549 -3.13 9.92 23.31
CA LEU A 549 -3.61 10.72 22.16
C LEU A 549 -2.47 11.49 21.44
N SER A 550 -1.38 11.81 22.14
CA SER A 550 -0.21 12.46 21.55
C SER A 550 0.45 11.63 20.44
N TYR A 551 0.25 10.32 20.39
CA TYR A 551 0.80 9.46 19.35
C TYR A 551 0.29 9.83 17.94
N ILE A 552 -0.91 10.41 17.83
CA ILE A 552 -1.44 10.91 16.55
C ILE A 552 -0.54 12.05 16.05
N GLY A 553 -0.30 13.07 16.88
CA GLY A 553 0.59 14.18 16.54
C GLY A 553 2.05 13.75 16.35
N ASP A 554 2.53 12.78 17.14
CA ASP A 554 3.89 12.25 17.02
C ASP A 554 4.10 11.51 15.69
N ALA A 555 3.10 10.80 15.17
CA ALA A 555 3.16 10.14 13.87
C ALA A 555 3.02 11.16 12.72
N GLN A 556 2.15 12.16 12.85
CA GLN A 556 1.98 13.20 11.83
C GLN A 556 3.22 14.10 11.70
N SER A 557 3.89 14.44 12.81
CA SER A 557 5.17 15.17 12.79
C SER A 557 6.30 14.38 12.11
N LYS A 558 6.16 13.05 12.04
CA LYS A 558 7.03 12.13 11.31
C LYS A 558 6.66 11.97 9.82
N GLY A 559 5.62 12.68 9.36
CA GLY A 559 5.11 12.62 7.99
C GLY A 559 4.26 11.38 7.71
N LEU A 560 3.75 10.71 8.75
CA LEU A 560 2.92 9.51 8.63
C LEU A 560 1.43 9.87 8.70
N VAL A 561 0.64 9.15 7.91
CA VAL A 561 -0.82 9.09 8.03
C VAL A 561 -1.21 8.19 9.19
N VAL A 562 -2.25 8.55 9.94
CA VAL A 562 -2.71 7.76 11.09
C VAL A 562 -4.17 7.38 10.96
N PHE A 563 -4.43 6.09 10.82
CA PHE A 563 -5.77 5.52 10.94
C PHE A 563 -5.94 4.91 12.33
N SER A 564 -7.18 4.82 12.81
CA SER A 564 -7.51 3.98 13.96
C SER A 564 -8.52 2.89 13.62
N TRP A 565 -8.43 1.76 14.33
CA TRP A 565 -9.35 0.63 14.24
C TRP A 565 -9.66 0.04 15.63
N GLY A 566 -10.65 -0.84 15.71
CA GLY A 566 -11.05 -1.54 16.93
C GLY A 566 -12.40 -1.07 17.49
N ASP A 567 -13.00 -1.89 18.35
CA ASP A 567 -14.39 -1.72 18.83
C ASP A 567 -14.67 -0.36 19.48
N ASP A 568 -13.65 0.26 20.09
CA ASP A 568 -13.77 1.56 20.75
C ASP A 568 -14.14 2.67 19.74
N ASN A 569 -13.84 2.50 18.43
CA ASN A 569 -14.28 3.41 17.38
C ASN A 569 -15.79 3.36 17.12
N ASN A 570 -16.51 2.34 17.58
CA ASN A 570 -17.97 2.27 17.45
C ASN A 570 -18.66 3.27 18.41
N ASP A 571 -17.97 3.78 19.43
CA ASP A 571 -18.47 4.86 20.29
C ASP A 571 -18.32 6.26 19.65
N HIS A 572 -19.41 7.03 19.67
CA HIS A 572 -19.45 8.36 19.05
C HIS A 572 -18.52 9.37 19.74
N GLU A 573 -18.41 9.34 21.08
CA GLU A 573 -17.54 10.26 21.80
C GLU A 573 -16.05 9.93 21.56
N THR A 574 -15.69 8.65 21.45
CA THR A 574 -14.37 8.21 21.02
C THR A 574 -14.03 8.78 19.64
N ARG A 575 -14.92 8.61 18.64
CA ARG A 575 -14.69 9.17 17.30
C ARG A 575 -14.53 10.68 17.35
N ARG A 576 -15.36 11.40 18.12
CA ARG A 576 -15.23 12.87 18.28
C ARG A 576 -13.85 13.25 18.81
N LYS A 577 -13.40 12.61 19.90
CA LYS A 577 -12.08 12.86 20.50
C LYS A 577 -10.94 12.62 19.51
N LEU A 578 -10.99 11.53 18.74
CA LEU A 578 -9.96 11.23 17.74
C LEU A 578 -9.94 12.25 16.61
N ARG A 579 -11.11 12.72 16.14
CA ARG A 579 -11.21 13.80 15.15
C ARG A 579 -10.64 15.13 15.66
N GLU A 580 -10.89 15.46 16.94
CA GLU A 580 -10.32 16.66 17.58
C GLU A 580 -8.79 16.63 17.66
N GLN A 581 -8.21 15.43 17.75
CA GLN A 581 -6.75 15.23 17.69
C GLN A 581 -6.20 15.16 16.26
N GLY A 582 -7.06 15.25 15.24
CA GLY A 582 -6.67 15.28 13.84
C GLY A 582 -6.36 13.92 13.23
N ILE A 583 -6.94 12.83 13.71
CA ILE A 583 -6.82 11.49 13.09
C ILE A 583 -7.17 11.54 11.58
N ASP A 584 -6.42 10.82 10.73
CA ASP A 584 -6.64 10.87 9.28
C ASP A 584 -7.75 9.92 8.81
N GLY A 585 -7.93 8.78 9.48
CA GLY A 585 -8.96 7.79 9.14
C GLY A 585 -9.51 7.05 10.35
N LEU A 586 -10.80 6.71 10.31
CA LEU A 586 -11.51 5.96 11.35
C LEU A 586 -12.16 4.73 10.72
N ILE A 587 -11.74 3.53 11.14
CA ILE A 587 -12.31 2.24 10.72
C ILE A 587 -13.31 1.77 11.78
N TYR A 588 -14.59 1.61 11.43
CA TYR A 588 -15.65 1.22 12.37
C TYR A 588 -16.87 0.57 11.68
N ASP A 589 -17.75 -0.05 12.48
CA ASP A 589 -18.84 -0.90 12.01
C ASP A 589 -20.10 -0.12 11.63
N SER A 590 -20.62 0.68 12.56
CA SER A 590 -21.98 1.27 12.48
C SER A 590 -22.03 2.56 11.66
N ILE A 591 -21.63 2.50 10.39
CA ILE A 591 -21.71 3.63 9.47
C ILE A 591 -23.15 3.75 8.94
N GLY A 592 -23.98 4.49 9.68
CA GLY A 592 -25.36 4.80 9.26
C GLY A 592 -26.39 4.95 10.38
N GLU A 593 -26.09 4.57 11.63
CA GLU A 593 -27.07 4.69 12.73
C GLU A 593 -27.09 6.09 13.39
N ASP A 594 -25.97 6.83 13.37
CA ASP A 594 -25.82 8.09 14.13
C ASP A 594 -25.21 9.27 13.34
N SER A 595 -24.97 9.14 12.03
CA SER A 595 -24.30 10.21 11.26
C SER A 595 -25.31 11.15 10.61
N ILE A 596 -25.22 12.43 10.99
CA ILE A 596 -25.58 13.57 10.15
C ILE A 596 -25.03 13.32 8.75
N GLU A 597 -25.89 13.46 7.75
CA GLU A 597 -25.70 13.42 6.29
C GLU A 597 -24.32 13.95 5.83
N GLN A 598 -23.27 13.13 5.86
CA GLN A 598 -21.95 13.50 5.36
C GLN A 598 -21.76 12.91 3.95
N PRO A 599 -21.62 13.74 2.91
CA PRO A 599 -21.39 13.27 1.55
C PRO A 599 -20.05 12.54 1.41
N ASN A 600 -19.96 11.58 0.48
CA ASN A 600 -18.70 10.92 0.16
C ASN A 600 -17.66 11.97 -0.29
N ILE A 601 -16.60 12.14 0.49
CA ILE A 601 -15.58 13.18 0.30
C ILE A 601 -14.87 13.09 -1.06
N PHE A 602 -14.72 11.89 -1.64
CA PHE A 602 -14.05 11.74 -2.94
C PHE A 602 -14.88 12.28 -4.09
N GLN A 603 -16.20 12.14 -4.01
CA GLN A 603 -17.09 12.73 -5.01
C GLN A 603 -17.12 14.25 -4.90
N ILE A 604 -17.15 14.78 -3.68
CA ILE A 604 -17.06 16.24 -3.43
C ILE A 604 -15.79 16.79 -4.09
N GLU A 605 -14.66 16.12 -3.88
CA GLU A 605 -13.38 16.55 -4.45
C GLU A 605 -13.31 16.47 -5.97
N GLU A 606 -13.86 15.42 -6.56
CA GLU A 606 -13.91 15.27 -8.02
C GLU A 606 -14.75 16.40 -8.64
N GLN A 607 -15.87 16.75 -8.03
CA GLN A 607 -16.73 17.85 -8.46
C GLN A 607 -16.05 19.22 -8.30
N HIS A 608 -15.38 19.49 -7.17
CA HIS A 608 -14.61 20.71 -6.99
C HIS A 608 -13.49 20.83 -8.04
N SER A 609 -12.79 19.72 -8.31
CA SER A 609 -11.74 19.68 -9.35
C SER A 609 -12.33 19.96 -10.74
N LEU A 610 -13.48 19.38 -11.07
CA LEU A 610 -14.21 19.67 -12.33
C LEU A 610 -14.63 21.14 -12.43
N GLN A 611 -15.14 21.73 -11.34
CA GLN A 611 -15.49 23.16 -11.31
C GLN A 611 -14.27 24.07 -11.48
N GLU A 612 -13.14 23.74 -10.86
CA GLU A 612 -11.87 24.45 -11.04
C GLU A 612 -11.39 24.37 -12.49
N VAL A 613 -11.39 23.18 -13.09
CA VAL A 613 -11.02 22.99 -14.51
C VAL A 613 -11.95 23.76 -15.44
N ILE A 614 -13.28 23.74 -15.21
CA ILE A 614 -14.23 24.53 -16.00
C ILE A 614 -13.96 26.03 -15.83
N THR A 615 -13.68 26.49 -14.62
CA THR A 615 -13.39 27.91 -14.32
C THR A 615 -12.08 28.36 -14.97
N GLU A 616 -11.04 27.53 -14.93
CA GLU A 616 -9.77 27.78 -15.62
C GLU A 616 -9.93 27.77 -17.13
N THR A 617 -10.72 26.82 -17.67
CA THR A 617 -11.04 26.75 -19.10
C THR A 617 -11.80 28.01 -19.54
N LEU A 618 -12.80 28.45 -18.76
CA LEU A 618 -13.57 29.67 -19.02
C LEU A 618 -12.70 30.94 -18.97
N LYS A 619 -11.76 31.01 -18.02
CA LYS A 619 -10.75 32.09 -17.93
C LYS A 619 -9.74 32.06 -19.07
N SER A 620 -9.42 30.88 -19.60
CA SER A 620 -8.54 30.73 -20.78
C SER A 620 -9.24 31.06 -22.10
N SER A 621 -10.58 30.95 -22.15
CA SER A 621 -11.40 31.24 -23.34
C SER A 621 -11.89 32.69 -23.44
N SER A 622 -11.58 33.58 -22.49
CA SER A 622 -11.85 35.02 -22.59
C SER A 622 -10.71 35.78 -23.28
N CYS A 623 -10.32 35.33 -24.46
CA CYS A 623 -9.46 36.13 -25.36
C CYS A 623 -9.80 35.88 -26.84
N SER A 624 -10.79 36.60 -27.37
CA SER A 624 -10.81 37.22 -28.72
C SER A 624 -12.24 37.64 -29.11
N CYS A 625 -12.82 38.61 -28.41
CA CYS A 625 -13.85 39.43 -29.04
C CYS A 625 -13.16 40.50 -29.90
N TYR A 626 -12.89 40.17 -31.17
CA TYR A 626 -12.54 41.15 -32.19
C TYR A 626 -13.67 42.18 -32.28
N SER A 627 -13.38 43.41 -31.86
CA SER A 627 -14.19 44.59 -32.18
C SER A 627 -13.91 44.97 -33.63
N ILE A 628 -14.90 44.79 -34.50
CA ILE A 628 -14.85 45.30 -35.89
C ILE A 628 -15.18 46.79 -35.83
N PRO A 629 -14.28 47.71 -36.26
CA PRO A 629 -14.61 49.11 -36.42
C PRO A 629 -15.32 49.30 -37.77
N CYS A 630 -16.59 49.70 -37.73
CA CYS A 630 -17.34 50.08 -38.92
C CYS A 630 -17.02 51.53 -39.30
N SER A 631 -16.52 51.78 -40.52
CA SER A 631 -16.38 53.13 -41.06
C SER A 631 -16.85 53.22 -42.51
N LEU A 632 -17.79 54.15 -42.71
CA LEU A 632 -18.07 54.99 -43.88
C LEU A 632 -18.78 54.40 -45.12
N ALA A 633 -20.06 54.76 -45.30
CA ALA A 633 -20.57 55.69 -46.33
C ALA A 633 -22.08 56.01 -46.06
N PRO A 634 -22.73 57.00 -46.70
CA PRO A 634 -23.05 58.29 -46.07
C PRO A 634 -24.56 58.58 -45.88
N CYS A 635 -24.80 59.62 -45.08
CA CYS A 635 -26.09 60.13 -44.63
C CYS A 635 -27.04 60.63 -45.73
N ILE A 636 -28.34 60.39 -45.55
CA ILE A 636 -29.42 61.31 -45.98
C ILE A 636 -30.32 61.54 -44.76
N ALA A 637 -30.53 62.82 -44.44
CA ALA A 637 -31.25 63.31 -43.28
C ALA A 637 -32.73 63.65 -43.59
N SER A 638 -33.46 63.93 -42.51
CA SER A 638 -34.84 64.46 -42.37
C SER A 638 -35.95 63.38 -42.29
N LYS A 639 -36.93 63.43 -41.37
CA LYS A 639 -37.52 64.57 -40.64
C LYS A 639 -38.38 64.07 -39.46
N ASP A 640 -38.58 64.97 -38.50
CA ASP A 640 -39.44 64.91 -37.29
C ASP A 640 -40.89 64.43 -37.46
N ARG A 641 -41.40 63.89 -36.33
CA ARG A 641 -42.74 63.99 -35.69
C ARG A 641 -43.09 62.62 -35.07
N GLY A 642 -43.40 62.44 -33.79
CA GLY A 642 -44.08 63.31 -32.84
C GLY A 642 -45.52 62.82 -32.63
N GLY A 643 -45.74 61.96 -31.63
CA GLY A 643 -46.99 61.88 -30.85
C GLY A 643 -48.13 60.95 -31.31
N ASN A 644 -48.49 60.06 -30.38
CA ASN A 644 -49.84 59.73 -29.90
C ASN A 644 -50.81 58.79 -30.67
N LEU A 645 -51.21 57.77 -29.88
CA LEU A 645 -52.58 57.31 -29.53
C LEU A 645 -53.46 56.56 -30.54
N GLU A 646 -53.98 55.46 -29.98
CA GLU A 646 -55.30 54.86 -30.14
C GLU A 646 -55.60 53.99 -31.36
N SER A 647 -55.76 52.70 -31.01
CA SER A 647 -56.88 51.83 -31.36
C SER A 647 -57.90 52.36 -32.36
N ASP A 648 -58.10 51.62 -33.45
CA ASP A 648 -59.46 51.17 -33.70
C ASP A 648 -59.54 49.82 -34.43
N SER A 649 -60.64 49.17 -34.08
CA SER A 649 -61.25 47.94 -34.52
C SER A 649 -61.53 47.83 -36.03
N GLY A 650 -61.76 46.61 -36.51
CA GLY A 650 -62.56 46.41 -37.73
C GLY A 650 -62.16 45.23 -38.61
N LEU A 651 -62.81 44.09 -38.35
CA LEU A 651 -62.92 42.91 -39.22
C LEU A 651 -63.44 43.25 -40.63
N SER A 652 -62.88 42.60 -41.67
CA SER A 652 -63.58 41.55 -42.46
C SER A 652 -63.16 41.51 -43.95
N SER A 653 -62.72 40.31 -44.34
CA SER A 653 -62.92 39.58 -45.61
C SER A 653 -62.50 40.21 -46.95
N SER A 654 -61.45 39.62 -47.55
CA SER A 654 -61.58 38.76 -48.75
C SER A 654 -60.47 37.72 -48.75
#